data_AF-A0A939TTR8-F1
#
_entry.id   AF-A0A939TTR8-F1
#
_cell.length_a   1.000
_cell.length_b   1.000
_cell.length_c   1.000
_cell.angle_alpha   90.00
_cell.angle_beta   90.00
_cell.angle_gamma   90.00
#
_symmetry.space_group_name_H-M   'P 1'
#
loop_
_entity.id
_entity.type
_entity.pdbx_description
1 polymer ?
#
loop_
_entity_poly.entity_id
_entity_poly.type
_entity_poly.pdbx_seq_one_letter_code
_entity_poly.pdbx_strand_id
1 'polypeptide(L)'
;MIRIRSYLLVTTSLSLLPVMAAAQSIEATGSVTPSPPAGATSWTTGQIRLGTTGDAALTVRDGADLSTGSAYLGMYLFQTGNVTITGPGSTWTNSGDLNIGQVGYGTVTVADGGVVSSSDVDVAVTSSATGDILVTGPGSRWTSSNGFFVGQSGEGTLTIENGGLVESFVGILGSGGGSEGTVTVTGPGSAWEMTGSIMVGEYGNGSLTISDGGHVSGTSASIGWEHGGTGSVTVTGDGSRWDARSNMFVGGEGTGTLLIADGGVVTSSSGVIGTGGNGESTVTVTGDGSAWENTTYLTVGSNSNGTLTIKDGGFVTSTETIVGTVTNGEGAVTVTGPGSELRSSGQIYIGAQGSGTLTIADGGLVANTGGILAAESGGRGEVTITGAGSRWHNLQAITAGWYGHGIVTIEDGGFARSNGGTIGLYGGSSGAMTVTGDGSSWTNFGTFTVGNGGYGSFTVADGGRVDNGEGNIAYMAGVTGAANVTGDGSSWNNSAGLTIGRSGRGSLTIADGGTVTVGAQLGDGSHGGTATVAAYGGSNGTVSIGAAEGDAAVAAGRLDAARLVFGAGNGTLVFNHTDDDYDFQAGISGNGTIRHLAGTTTLLGDSSAFSGTTAVTGGGLMLADGALLGGAIDVTGGGLLGGTGTFGTAGRTVTIGSGGTLAPGFSPGT
;
A
#
# COMPACT_ATOMS: atom_id res chain seq x y z
N MET A 1 15.64 82.60 -11.96
CA MET A 1 14.25 82.64 -11.48
C MET A 1 13.94 81.27 -10.87
N ILE A 2 14.17 81.06 -9.57
CA ILE A 2 13.23 81.27 -8.45
C ILE A 2 11.86 80.63 -8.72
N ARG A 3 11.54 79.56 -7.98
CA ARG A 3 10.46 79.53 -6.96
C ARG A 3 10.48 78.20 -6.19
N ILE A 4 11.00 78.26 -4.97
CA ILE A 4 10.78 77.28 -3.91
C ILE A 4 9.36 77.55 -3.35
N ARG A 5 8.51 76.52 -3.30
CA ARG A 5 7.23 76.56 -2.56
C ARG A 5 7.41 75.81 -1.24
N SER A 6 7.35 76.57 -0.15
CA SER A 6 7.24 76.08 1.22
C SER A 6 5.84 75.51 1.46
N TYR A 7 5.75 74.26 1.91
CA TYR A 7 4.55 73.76 2.59
C TYR A 7 4.89 73.57 4.07
N LEU A 8 4.13 74.30 4.88
CA LEU A 8 4.15 74.36 6.33
C LEU A 8 3.67 73.01 6.88
N LEU A 9 4.56 72.25 7.52
CA LEU A 9 4.19 71.09 8.31
C LEU A 9 3.53 71.60 9.61
N VAL A 10 2.22 71.46 9.72
CA VAL A 10 1.50 71.63 10.98
C VAL A 10 1.65 70.30 11.72
N THR A 11 2.60 70.22 12.65
CA THR A 11 2.69 69.12 13.61
C THR A 11 1.60 69.30 14.65
N THR A 12 0.46 68.65 14.48
CA THR A 12 -0.46 68.38 15.59
C THR A 12 0.22 67.35 16.49
N SER A 13 0.77 67.81 17.61
CA SER A 13 1.17 66.94 18.72
C SER A 13 -0.09 66.31 19.31
N LEU A 14 -0.44 65.13 18.81
CA LEU A 14 -1.34 64.24 19.53
C LEU A 14 -0.58 63.80 20.78
N SER A 15 -0.97 64.31 21.94
CA SER A 15 -0.48 63.80 23.22
C SER A 15 -0.81 62.32 23.28
N LEU A 16 0.21 61.46 23.11
CA LEU A 16 0.14 60.10 23.61
C LEU A 16 -0.16 60.22 25.10
N LEU A 17 -1.39 59.92 25.48
CA LEU A 17 -1.68 59.51 26.84
C LEU A 17 -0.68 58.39 27.15
N PRO A 18 0.01 58.43 28.30
CA PRO A 18 0.84 57.31 28.69
C PRO A 18 -0.07 56.08 28.71
N VAL A 19 0.30 55.06 27.92
CA VAL A 19 -0.21 53.71 28.16
C VAL A 19 0.20 53.41 29.59
N MET A 20 -0.75 53.45 30.54
CA MET A 20 -0.50 52.94 31.87
C MET A 20 -0.03 51.51 31.68
N ALA A 21 1.22 51.22 32.01
CA ALA A 21 1.65 49.86 32.20
C ALA A 21 0.67 49.23 33.20
N ALA A 22 0.02 48.15 32.80
CA ALA A 22 -0.84 47.41 33.70
C ALA A 22 0.00 47.01 34.93
N ALA A 23 -0.57 47.18 36.11
CA ALA A 23 0.17 46.98 37.35
C ALA A 23 0.31 45.48 37.62
N GLN A 24 1.56 45.03 37.82
CA GLN A 24 1.90 43.69 38.28
C GLN A 24 1.00 43.29 39.46
N SER A 25 0.25 42.19 39.35
CA SER A 25 -0.64 41.76 40.43
C SER A 25 -0.96 40.27 40.43
N ILE A 26 -1.25 39.76 41.62
CA ILE A 26 -1.90 38.49 41.89
C ILE A 26 -3.23 38.78 42.57
N GLU A 27 -4.32 38.58 41.84
CA GLU A 27 -5.68 38.92 42.28
C GLU A 27 -6.55 37.67 42.33
N ALA A 28 -7.32 37.51 43.40
CA ALA A 28 -8.28 36.44 43.55
C ALA A 28 -9.69 36.98 43.76
N THR A 29 -10.68 36.27 43.21
CA THR A 29 -12.10 36.48 43.49
C THR A 29 -12.74 35.16 43.87
N GLY A 30 -13.80 35.22 44.68
CA GLY A 30 -14.53 34.03 45.09
C GLY A 30 -13.72 33.10 46.02
N SER A 31 -13.93 31.79 45.88
CA SER A 31 -13.48 30.78 46.83
C SER A 31 -12.05 30.28 46.59
N VAL A 32 -11.04 31.16 46.76
CA VAL A 32 -9.60 30.80 46.67
C VAL A 32 -9.00 30.61 48.07
N THR A 33 -8.50 29.41 48.37
CA THR A 33 -7.98 29.04 49.70
C THR A 33 -6.56 28.46 49.64
N PRO A 34 -5.57 29.05 50.34
CA PRO A 34 -5.63 30.37 50.98
C PRO A 34 -5.77 31.48 49.93
N SER A 35 -6.27 32.65 50.30
CA SER A 35 -6.33 33.81 49.40
C SER A 35 -4.95 34.49 49.29
N PRO A 36 -4.60 35.08 48.13
CA PRO A 36 -3.35 35.82 47.97
C PRO A 36 -3.29 37.02 48.94
N PRO A 37 -2.09 37.41 49.41
CA PRO A 37 -1.91 38.66 50.13
C PRO A 37 -2.39 39.85 49.29
N ALA A 38 -3.02 40.84 49.94
CA ALA A 38 -3.52 42.02 49.23
C ALA A 38 -2.37 42.79 48.55
N GLY A 39 -2.49 43.03 47.24
CA GLY A 39 -1.47 43.70 46.44
C GLY A 39 -0.21 42.86 46.18
N ALA A 40 -0.30 41.53 46.28
CA ALA A 40 0.82 40.64 46.03
C ALA A 40 1.31 40.74 44.58
N THR A 41 2.63 40.87 44.41
CA THR A 41 3.35 40.74 43.14
C THR A 41 4.15 39.43 43.06
N SER A 42 4.40 38.80 44.22
CA SER A 42 4.90 37.44 44.34
C SER A 42 4.16 36.73 45.47
N TRP A 43 3.83 35.46 45.29
CA TRP A 43 3.12 34.66 46.29
C TRP A 43 3.59 33.21 46.28
N THR A 44 4.16 32.76 47.39
CA THR A 44 4.50 31.36 47.62
C THR A 44 3.53 30.74 48.63
N THR A 45 2.93 29.60 48.29
CA THR A 45 2.06 28.83 49.19
C THR A 45 2.27 27.33 49.04
N GLY A 46 2.08 26.56 50.11
CA GLY A 46 2.21 25.10 50.06
C GLY A 46 1.12 24.45 49.20
N GLN A 47 -0.13 24.88 49.34
CA GLN A 47 -1.24 24.36 48.55
C GLN A 47 -2.22 25.48 48.25
N ILE A 48 -2.83 25.44 47.06
CA ILE A 48 -3.95 26.30 46.69
C ILE A 48 -5.14 25.46 46.23
N ARG A 49 -6.35 25.88 46.63
CA ARG A 49 -7.63 25.28 46.22
C ARG A 49 -8.54 26.37 45.69
N LEU A 50 -9.11 26.13 44.51
CA LEU A 50 -10.07 27.01 43.86
C LEU A 50 -11.40 26.25 43.69
N GLY A 51 -12.51 26.88 44.05
CA GLY A 51 -13.83 26.28 43.89
C GLY A 51 -14.28 25.42 45.08
N THR A 52 -13.95 25.79 46.32
CA THR A 52 -14.27 24.96 47.52
C THR A 52 -15.68 25.16 48.07
N THR A 53 -16.18 26.38 48.12
CA THR A 53 -17.55 26.69 48.64
C THR A 53 -18.36 27.59 47.69
N GLY A 54 -17.80 27.87 46.51
CA GLY A 54 -18.32 28.79 45.49
C GLY A 54 -17.32 28.87 44.35
N ASP A 55 -17.70 29.47 43.23
CA ASP A 55 -16.76 29.71 42.13
C ASP A 55 -15.56 30.56 42.58
N ALA A 56 -14.44 30.39 41.90
CA ALA A 56 -13.19 31.04 42.22
C ALA A 56 -12.41 31.40 40.95
N ALA A 57 -11.76 32.56 40.97
CA ALA A 57 -10.82 32.96 39.92
C ALA A 57 -9.55 33.55 40.52
N LEU A 58 -8.40 33.23 39.95
CA LEU A 58 -7.09 33.76 40.28
C LEU A 58 -6.41 34.27 39.01
N THR A 59 -5.91 35.50 39.03
CA THR A 59 -5.15 36.08 37.91
C THR A 59 -3.77 36.49 38.38
N VAL A 60 -2.74 36.05 37.66
CA VAL A 60 -1.34 36.48 37.78
C VAL A 60 -1.00 37.26 36.53
N ARG A 61 -0.65 38.55 36.67
CA ARG A 61 -0.44 39.42 35.51
C ARG A 61 0.77 40.33 35.59
N ASP A 62 1.22 40.76 34.42
CA ASP A 62 2.22 41.81 34.19
C ASP A 62 3.53 41.64 34.99
N GLY A 63 4.08 40.43 35.00
CA GLY A 63 5.36 40.12 35.64
C GLY A 63 5.25 39.49 37.03
N ALA A 64 4.04 39.20 37.51
CA ALA A 64 3.81 38.64 38.85
C ALA A 64 4.23 37.16 38.93
N ASP A 65 4.65 36.70 40.11
CA ASP A 65 5.18 35.34 40.31
C ASP A 65 4.38 34.54 41.35
N LEU A 66 3.76 33.44 40.93
CA LEU A 66 3.07 32.48 41.79
C LEU A 66 3.91 31.21 41.96
N SER A 67 4.14 30.79 43.19
CA SER A 67 4.75 29.50 43.51
C SER A 67 3.86 28.68 44.42
N THR A 68 3.52 27.46 44.00
CA THR A 68 2.64 26.55 44.74
C THR A 68 3.30 25.19 44.94
N GLY A 69 3.08 24.56 46.09
CA GLY A 69 3.43 23.15 46.27
C GLY A 69 2.45 22.22 45.56
N SER A 70 1.14 22.47 45.68
CA SER A 70 0.09 21.77 44.91
C SER A 70 -1.08 22.71 44.61
N ALA A 71 -1.83 22.43 43.56
CA ALA A 71 -2.97 23.22 43.14
C ALA A 71 -4.14 22.36 42.68
N TYR A 72 -5.35 22.68 43.17
CA TYR A 72 -6.57 21.93 42.86
C TYR A 72 -7.67 22.91 42.45
N LEU A 73 -8.10 22.81 41.19
CA LEU A 73 -9.09 23.69 40.58
C LEU A 73 -10.38 22.90 40.34
N GLY A 74 -11.54 23.52 40.63
CA GLY A 74 -12.83 22.83 40.51
C GLY A 74 -12.98 21.73 41.57
N MET A 75 -12.80 22.09 42.84
CA MET A 75 -12.67 21.14 43.95
C MET A 75 -13.91 20.27 44.23
N TYR A 76 -15.12 20.78 43.95
CA TYR A 76 -16.37 20.07 44.19
C TYR A 76 -17.33 20.17 42.99
N LEU A 77 -18.32 19.28 42.95
CA LEU A 77 -19.36 19.27 41.92
C LEU A 77 -19.97 20.65 41.71
N PHE A 78 -20.11 21.04 40.44
CA PHE A 78 -20.68 22.31 40.01
C PHE A 78 -19.92 23.57 40.46
N GLN A 79 -18.69 23.44 40.98
CA GLN A 79 -17.84 24.58 41.32
C GLN A 79 -16.78 24.81 40.26
N THR A 80 -16.52 26.07 39.96
CA THR A 80 -15.50 26.49 38.99
C THR A 80 -14.26 27.01 39.71
N GLY A 81 -13.07 26.56 39.29
CA GLY A 81 -11.79 27.15 39.66
C GLY A 81 -11.03 27.60 38.42
N ASN A 82 -10.89 28.91 38.23
CA ASN A 82 -10.21 29.51 37.08
C ASN A 82 -8.86 30.10 37.49
N VAL A 83 -7.80 29.83 36.72
CA VAL A 83 -6.50 30.49 36.85
C VAL A 83 -6.11 31.13 35.50
N THR A 84 -5.69 32.38 35.53
CA THR A 84 -5.16 33.09 34.35
C THR A 84 -3.76 33.60 34.63
N ILE A 85 -2.79 33.21 33.81
CA ILE A 85 -1.41 33.71 33.81
C ILE A 85 -1.22 34.51 32.52
N THR A 86 -1.09 35.84 32.61
CA THR A 86 -1.05 36.71 31.44
C THR A 86 0.00 37.81 31.55
N GLY A 87 0.53 38.27 30.42
CA GLY A 87 1.46 39.38 30.35
C GLY A 87 2.92 38.95 30.50
N PRO A 88 3.86 39.66 29.85
CA PRO A 88 5.27 39.25 29.83
C PRO A 88 5.88 39.14 31.23
N GLY A 89 6.52 38.00 31.49
CA GLY A 89 7.24 37.74 32.74
C GLY A 89 6.35 37.27 33.89
N SER A 90 5.02 37.15 33.70
CA SER A 90 4.15 36.51 34.67
C SER A 90 4.42 35.03 34.74
N THR A 91 4.64 34.49 35.95
CA THR A 91 5.06 33.11 36.16
C THR A 91 4.16 32.38 37.14
N TRP A 92 3.96 31.09 36.89
CA TRP A 92 3.44 30.14 37.87
C TRP A 92 4.31 28.89 37.92
N THR A 93 4.89 28.61 39.09
CA THR A 93 5.65 27.39 39.37
C THR A 93 4.89 26.49 40.35
N ASN A 94 4.46 25.31 39.92
CA ASN A 94 3.82 24.31 40.78
C ASN A 94 4.73 23.08 40.97
N SER A 95 5.21 22.84 42.19
CA SER A 95 6.21 21.80 42.45
C SER A 95 5.64 20.42 42.82
N GLY A 96 4.34 20.21 42.71
CA GLY A 96 3.65 18.96 43.08
C GLY A 96 2.42 18.74 42.20
N ASP A 97 1.34 18.19 42.77
CA ASP A 97 0.11 17.91 42.01
C ASP A 97 -0.51 19.20 41.46
N LEU A 98 -0.89 19.19 40.18
CA LEU A 98 -1.69 20.23 39.54
C LEU A 98 -2.91 19.59 38.89
N ASN A 99 -4.05 19.74 39.55
CA ASN A 99 -5.29 19.09 39.17
C ASN A 99 -6.29 20.14 38.68
N ILE A 100 -6.67 20.03 37.42
CA ILE A 100 -7.52 20.99 36.70
C ILE A 100 -8.84 20.29 36.42
N GLY A 101 -9.85 20.60 37.23
CA GLY A 101 -11.08 19.81 37.26
C GLY A 101 -10.91 18.61 38.18
N GLN A 102 -10.84 18.84 39.49
CA GLN A 102 -10.75 17.74 40.46
C GLN A 102 -12.05 16.93 40.50
N VAL A 103 -13.18 17.63 40.68
CA VAL A 103 -14.54 17.06 40.71
C VAL A 103 -15.53 17.90 39.90
N GLY A 104 -15.38 19.22 39.94
CA GLY A 104 -16.15 20.19 39.15
C GLY A 104 -15.36 20.67 37.94
N TYR A 105 -15.45 21.98 37.67
CA TYR A 105 -14.87 22.64 36.51
C TYR A 105 -13.55 23.32 36.89
N GLY A 106 -12.44 22.96 36.26
CA GLY A 106 -11.17 23.67 36.41
C GLY A 106 -10.75 24.28 35.09
N THR A 107 -10.30 25.54 35.10
CA THR A 107 -9.80 26.19 33.89
C THR A 107 -8.47 26.86 34.12
N VAL A 108 -7.56 26.76 33.14
CA VAL A 108 -6.29 27.49 33.14
C VAL A 108 -6.09 28.18 31.80
N THR A 109 -5.77 29.47 31.83
CA THR A 109 -5.36 30.23 30.65
C THR A 109 -3.95 30.77 30.84
N VAL A 110 -3.06 30.47 29.90
CA VAL A 110 -1.70 31.03 29.80
C VAL A 110 -1.65 31.87 28.52
N ALA A 111 -1.55 33.19 28.67
CA ALA A 111 -1.71 34.13 27.58
C ALA A 111 -0.65 35.23 27.58
N ASP A 112 -0.49 35.93 26.45
CA ASP A 112 0.27 37.18 26.33
C ASP A 112 1.69 37.14 26.93
N GLY A 113 2.40 36.01 26.81
CA GLY A 113 3.77 35.85 27.32
C GLY A 113 3.87 35.34 28.77
N GLY A 114 2.76 34.84 29.34
CA GLY A 114 2.75 34.15 30.62
C GLY A 114 3.47 32.79 30.56
N VAL A 115 4.08 32.37 31.67
CA VAL A 115 4.87 31.12 31.74
C VAL A 115 4.44 30.27 32.93
N VAL A 116 4.15 29.00 32.67
CA VAL A 116 3.81 28.01 33.71
C VAL A 116 4.87 26.90 33.72
N SER A 117 5.26 26.48 34.91
CA SER A 117 6.04 25.26 35.13
C SER A 117 5.39 24.35 36.15
N SER A 118 5.34 23.05 35.88
CA SER A 118 4.70 22.05 36.75
C SER A 118 5.44 20.72 36.78
N SER A 119 5.11 19.86 37.74
CA SER A 119 5.52 18.44 37.73
C SER A 119 4.61 17.63 36.82
N ASP A 120 3.55 17.02 37.35
CA ASP A 120 2.48 16.37 36.60
C ASP A 120 1.28 17.31 36.46
N VAL A 121 0.53 17.16 35.37
CA VAL A 121 -0.71 17.89 35.12
C VAL A 121 -1.82 16.88 34.88
N ASP A 122 -2.80 16.84 35.79
CA ASP A 122 -4.00 16.01 35.68
C ASP A 122 -5.21 16.88 35.31
N VAL A 123 -5.80 16.63 34.15
CA VAL A 123 -6.98 17.36 33.65
C VAL A 123 -8.20 16.43 33.70
N ALA A 124 -9.24 16.88 34.38
CA ALA A 124 -10.49 16.13 34.64
C ALA A 124 -10.26 14.81 35.38
N VAL A 125 -9.97 14.91 36.69
CA VAL A 125 -9.50 13.82 37.56
C VAL A 125 -10.56 12.76 37.86
N THR A 126 -11.84 13.16 37.92
CA THR A 126 -12.96 12.25 38.19
C THR A 126 -13.94 12.24 37.04
N SER A 127 -14.80 11.21 36.96
CA SER A 127 -15.70 10.99 35.81
C SER A 127 -16.75 12.07 35.57
N SER A 128 -17.01 12.94 36.56
CA SER A 128 -17.91 14.09 36.42
C SER A 128 -17.16 15.41 36.24
N ALA A 129 -15.83 15.40 36.28
CA ALA A 129 -15.04 16.61 36.21
C ALA A 129 -14.84 17.04 34.76
N THR A 130 -14.69 18.35 34.58
CA THR A 130 -14.26 18.96 33.33
C THR A 130 -13.05 19.83 33.62
N GLY A 131 -12.02 19.72 32.77
CA GLY A 131 -10.82 20.53 32.87
C GLY A 131 -10.48 21.15 31.53
N ASP A 132 -10.30 22.46 31.48
CA ASP A 132 -10.02 23.18 30.22
C ASP A 132 -8.74 24.01 30.33
N ILE A 133 -7.82 23.81 29.39
CA ILE A 133 -6.57 24.56 29.32
C ILE A 133 -6.46 25.28 27.98
N LEU A 134 -6.06 26.56 28.04
CA LEU A 134 -5.71 27.37 26.89
C LEU A 134 -4.29 27.92 27.06
N VAL A 135 -3.40 27.64 26.11
CA VAL A 135 -2.08 28.26 25.98
C VAL A 135 -2.04 29.02 24.66
N THR A 136 -2.08 30.36 24.74
CA THR A 136 -2.32 31.22 23.57
C THR A 136 -1.40 32.43 23.53
N GLY A 137 -1.00 32.83 22.33
CA GLY A 137 -0.23 34.06 22.09
C GLY A 137 1.30 33.88 22.16
N PRO A 138 2.07 34.74 21.47
CA PRO A 138 3.52 34.61 21.39
C PRO A 138 4.21 34.67 22.76
N GLY A 139 5.09 33.70 23.00
CA GLY A 139 5.87 33.61 24.25
C GLY A 139 5.13 33.00 25.42
N SER A 140 3.83 32.71 25.28
CA SER A 140 3.08 31.95 26.28
C SER A 140 3.56 30.50 26.30
N ARG A 141 3.97 30.01 27.47
CA ARG A 141 4.61 28.69 27.60
C ARG A 141 4.14 27.91 28.82
N TRP A 142 3.98 26.61 28.67
CA TRP A 142 3.83 25.68 29.78
C TRP A 142 4.85 24.56 29.69
N THR A 143 5.70 24.40 30.71
CA THR A 143 6.65 23.28 30.80
C THR A 143 6.27 22.35 31.97
N SER A 144 5.88 21.12 31.67
CA SER A 144 5.71 20.04 32.64
C SER A 144 6.97 19.15 32.65
N SER A 145 7.54 18.88 33.82
CA SER A 145 8.71 17.99 33.90
C SER A 145 8.35 16.50 33.74
N ASN A 146 7.08 16.13 33.93
CA ASN A 146 6.58 14.77 33.87
C ASN A 146 5.42 14.64 32.85
N GLY A 147 4.31 14.03 33.23
CA GLY A 147 3.19 13.73 32.34
C GLY A 147 2.18 14.88 32.27
N PHE A 148 1.57 15.01 31.08
CA PHE A 148 0.41 15.84 30.84
C PHE A 148 -0.77 14.92 30.48
N PHE A 149 -1.70 14.74 31.42
CA PHE A 149 -2.82 13.80 31.32
C PHE A 149 -4.11 14.58 31.04
N VAL A 150 -4.57 14.56 29.78
CA VAL A 150 -5.79 15.23 29.34
C VAL A 150 -6.95 14.24 29.34
N GLY A 151 -7.94 14.45 30.21
CA GLY A 151 -9.04 13.50 30.37
C GLY A 151 -8.60 12.28 31.18
N GLN A 152 -8.20 12.49 32.43
CA GLN A 152 -7.73 11.40 33.31
C GLN A 152 -8.86 10.42 33.63
N SER A 153 -10.02 10.91 34.05
CA SER A 153 -11.25 10.11 34.21
C SER A 153 -12.51 10.80 33.69
N GLY A 154 -12.50 12.13 33.55
CA GLY A 154 -13.59 12.94 33.01
C GLY A 154 -13.27 13.53 31.64
N GLU A 155 -13.81 14.72 31.36
CA GLU A 155 -13.63 15.43 30.08
C GLU A 155 -12.53 16.49 30.22
N GLY A 156 -11.36 16.24 29.62
CA GLY A 156 -10.25 17.19 29.61
C GLY A 156 -10.03 17.79 28.24
N THR A 157 -9.73 19.08 28.19
CA THR A 157 -9.33 19.79 26.98
C THR A 157 -8.03 20.57 27.16
N LEU A 158 -7.20 20.57 26.11
CA LEU A 158 -6.03 21.44 25.98
C LEU A 158 -6.02 22.05 24.58
N THR A 159 -6.02 23.38 24.52
CA THR A 159 -5.88 24.13 23.28
C THR A 159 -4.57 24.92 23.30
N ILE A 160 -3.76 24.74 22.27
CA ILE A 160 -2.51 25.46 22.04
C ILE A 160 -2.65 26.21 20.72
N GLU A 161 -2.68 27.53 20.79
CA GLU A 161 -2.98 28.37 19.62
C GLU A 161 -2.17 29.66 19.58
N ASN A 162 -2.21 30.34 18.44
CA ASN A 162 -1.64 31.68 18.25
C ASN A 162 -0.16 31.82 18.71
N GLY A 163 0.66 30.78 18.55
CA GLY A 163 2.07 30.79 18.94
C GLY A 163 2.36 30.35 20.38
N GLY A 164 1.40 29.73 21.07
CA GLY A 164 1.61 29.10 22.38
C GLY A 164 2.49 27.85 22.31
N LEU A 165 3.20 27.54 23.40
CA LEU A 165 4.07 26.36 23.49
C LEU A 165 3.79 25.54 24.75
N VAL A 166 3.60 24.24 24.60
CA VAL A 166 3.56 23.28 25.70
C VAL A 166 4.72 22.31 25.56
N GLU A 167 5.36 21.97 26.67
CA GLU A 167 6.38 20.93 26.74
C GLU A 167 6.07 19.95 27.86
N SER A 168 6.29 18.66 27.62
CA SER A 168 6.18 17.63 28.66
C SER A 168 7.14 16.46 28.46
N PHE A 169 7.25 15.57 29.45
CA PHE A 169 7.89 14.27 29.25
C PHE A 169 6.95 13.33 28.47
N VAL A 170 5.70 13.19 28.91
CA VAL A 170 4.69 12.34 28.25
C VAL A 170 3.39 13.13 28.03
N GLY A 171 2.65 12.80 26.98
CA GLY A 171 1.29 13.29 26.76
C GLY A 171 0.31 12.12 26.65
N ILE A 172 -0.74 12.09 27.48
CA ILE A 172 -1.78 11.05 27.45
C ILE A 172 -3.14 11.72 27.34
N LEU A 173 -3.92 11.29 26.35
CA LEU A 173 -5.29 11.76 26.09
C LEU A 173 -6.26 10.61 26.29
N GLY A 174 -7.26 10.78 27.15
CA GLY A 174 -8.20 9.72 27.47
C GLY A 174 -7.53 8.59 28.25
N SER A 175 -6.97 8.91 29.42
CA SER A 175 -6.19 7.96 30.23
C SER A 175 -7.07 6.89 30.88
N GLY A 176 -8.24 7.23 31.43
CA GLY A 176 -9.11 6.29 32.13
C GLY A 176 -10.22 5.70 31.26
N GLY A 177 -10.74 4.53 31.64
CA GLY A 177 -11.91 3.94 30.96
C GLY A 177 -13.14 4.86 31.02
N GLY A 178 -13.70 5.21 29.86
CA GLY A 178 -14.84 6.13 29.72
C GLY A 178 -14.50 7.62 29.84
N SER A 179 -13.22 7.99 29.97
CA SER A 179 -12.79 9.39 29.95
C SER A 179 -12.67 9.92 28.52
N GLU A 180 -12.64 11.26 28.39
CA GLU A 180 -12.46 11.95 27.12
C GLU A 180 -11.34 12.98 27.23
N GLY A 181 -10.30 12.84 26.42
CA GLY A 181 -9.19 13.79 26.34
C GLY A 181 -9.07 14.38 24.95
N THR A 182 -9.25 15.69 24.84
CA THR A 182 -9.18 16.41 23.55
C THR A 182 -8.04 17.42 23.55
N VAL A 183 -7.17 17.37 22.55
CA VAL A 183 -6.10 18.34 22.35
C VAL A 183 -6.18 18.95 20.96
N THR A 184 -6.07 20.27 20.89
CA THR A 184 -5.95 21.02 19.64
C THR A 184 -4.66 21.83 19.64
N VAL A 185 -3.84 21.64 18.61
CA VAL A 185 -2.64 22.45 18.33
C VAL A 185 -2.85 23.13 16.99
N THR A 186 -3.09 24.44 17.00
CA THR A 186 -3.51 25.16 15.80
C THR A 186 -2.80 26.51 15.60
N GLY A 187 -2.56 26.88 14.36
CA GLY A 187 -1.99 28.15 13.99
C GLY A 187 -0.45 28.16 13.98
N PRO A 188 0.18 29.08 13.23
CA PRO A 188 1.62 29.13 13.09
C PRO A 188 2.36 29.35 14.42
N GLY A 189 3.38 28.52 14.67
CA GLY A 189 4.23 28.61 15.85
C GLY A 189 3.63 28.01 17.11
N SER A 190 2.39 27.51 17.06
CA SER A 190 1.79 26.76 18.15
C SER A 190 2.37 25.35 18.19
N ALA A 191 2.84 24.92 19.37
CA ALA A 191 3.52 23.63 19.47
C ALA A 191 3.27 22.87 20.77
N TRP A 192 3.26 21.54 20.67
CA TRP A 192 3.39 20.63 21.81
C TRP A 192 4.61 19.71 21.62
N GLU A 193 5.61 19.86 22.48
CA GLU A 193 6.86 19.13 22.39
C GLU A 193 7.03 18.15 23.56
N MET A 194 7.14 16.87 23.23
CA MET A 194 7.37 15.80 24.20
C MET A 194 8.75 15.19 24.00
N THR A 195 9.44 14.96 25.11
CA THR A 195 10.71 14.23 25.12
C THR A 195 10.50 12.71 25.19
N GLY A 196 9.35 12.26 25.69
CA GLY A 196 8.90 10.87 25.72
C GLY A 196 7.75 10.60 24.75
N SER A 197 6.83 9.70 25.15
CA SER A 197 5.76 9.20 24.27
C SER A 197 4.50 10.06 24.30
N ILE A 198 3.71 9.96 23.24
CA ILE A 198 2.31 10.41 23.20
C ILE A 198 1.37 9.22 23.05
N MET A 199 0.30 9.20 23.82
CA MET A 199 -0.77 8.21 23.72
C MET A 199 -2.11 8.92 23.54
N VAL A 200 -2.81 8.58 22.46
CA VAL A 200 -4.13 9.13 22.14
C VAL A 200 -5.15 8.01 22.25
N GLY A 201 -6.00 8.06 23.27
CA GLY A 201 -6.90 6.98 23.63
C GLY A 201 -6.14 5.81 24.24
N GLU A 202 -5.71 5.97 25.50
CA GLU A 202 -5.05 4.90 26.26
C GLU A 202 -6.08 3.84 26.63
N TYR A 203 -6.87 4.07 27.69
CA TYR A 203 -8.04 3.25 28.06
C TYR A 203 -9.38 3.92 27.72
N GLY A 204 -9.39 5.23 27.49
CA GLY A 204 -10.57 6.04 27.17
C GLY A 204 -10.58 6.54 25.72
N ASN A 205 -11.30 7.64 25.49
CA ASN A 205 -11.35 8.32 24.20
C ASN A 205 -10.33 9.46 24.17
N GLY A 206 -9.38 9.40 23.24
CA GLY A 206 -8.44 10.48 22.98
C GLY A 206 -8.65 11.06 21.58
N SER A 207 -8.60 12.39 21.48
CA SER A 207 -8.70 13.13 20.22
C SER A 207 -7.59 14.17 20.12
N LEU A 208 -6.76 14.09 19.09
CA LEU A 208 -5.72 15.08 18.80
C LEU A 208 -5.96 15.71 17.42
N THR A 209 -6.04 17.03 17.38
CA THR A 209 -6.08 17.81 16.14
C THR A 209 -4.86 18.70 16.02
N ILE A 210 -4.14 18.58 14.90
CA ILE A 210 -3.02 19.43 14.52
C ILE A 210 -3.42 20.14 13.23
N SER A 211 -3.54 21.47 13.28
CA SER A 211 -4.12 22.24 12.18
C SER A 211 -3.43 23.58 11.92
N ASP A 212 -3.64 24.14 10.72
CA ASP A 212 -3.27 25.51 10.35
C ASP A 212 -1.81 25.91 10.70
N GLY A 213 -0.85 24.99 10.55
CA GLY A 213 0.56 25.24 10.84
C GLY A 213 1.01 24.90 12.27
N GLY A 214 0.18 24.20 13.03
CA GLY A 214 0.53 23.66 14.36
C GLY A 214 1.54 22.52 14.28
N HIS A 215 2.31 22.32 15.35
CA HIS A 215 3.36 21.30 15.42
C HIS A 215 3.29 20.45 16.68
N VAL A 216 3.34 19.13 16.52
CA VAL A 216 3.48 18.19 17.65
C VAL A 216 4.73 17.36 17.43
N SER A 217 5.52 17.12 18.48
CA SER A 217 6.67 16.22 18.41
C SER A 217 6.79 15.33 19.64
N GLY A 218 7.25 14.10 19.45
CA GLY A 218 7.41 13.10 20.50
C GLY A 218 8.43 12.04 20.13
N THR A 219 8.78 11.17 21.07
CA THR A 219 9.64 10.01 20.79
C THR A 219 8.83 8.90 20.13
N SER A 220 7.90 8.27 20.83
CA SER A 220 7.00 7.24 20.27
C SER A 220 5.55 7.72 20.29
N ALA A 221 4.71 7.20 19.41
CA ALA A 221 3.29 7.54 19.34
C ALA A 221 2.42 6.28 19.34
N SER A 222 1.34 6.30 20.12
CA SER A 222 0.33 5.23 20.14
C SER A 222 -1.08 5.84 20.03
N ILE A 223 -1.91 5.29 19.15
CA ILE A 223 -3.29 5.73 18.92
C ILE A 223 -4.22 4.54 19.16
N GLY A 224 -5.10 4.61 20.15
CA GLY A 224 -5.99 3.51 20.56
C GLY A 224 -5.20 2.34 21.14
N TRP A 225 -4.53 2.55 22.27
CA TRP A 225 -3.46 1.66 22.74
C TRP A 225 -3.96 0.45 23.54
N GLU A 226 -4.81 0.64 24.54
CA GLU A 226 -5.24 -0.44 25.44
C GLU A 226 -6.65 -0.96 25.09
N HIS A 227 -7.04 -2.09 25.68
CA HIS A 227 -8.36 -2.67 25.47
C HIS A 227 -9.49 -1.68 25.82
N GLY A 228 -10.35 -1.37 24.84
CA GLY A 228 -11.45 -0.40 24.98
C GLY A 228 -11.06 1.07 24.72
N GLY A 229 -9.76 1.37 24.58
CA GLY A 229 -9.28 2.70 24.21
C GLY A 229 -9.57 3.03 22.76
N THR A 230 -10.02 4.26 22.50
CA THR A 230 -10.26 4.77 21.15
C THR A 230 -9.43 6.03 20.92
N GLY A 231 -8.50 5.98 19.98
CA GLY A 231 -7.68 7.11 19.59
C GLY A 231 -8.07 7.65 18.22
N SER A 232 -8.21 8.97 18.11
CA SER A 232 -8.44 9.67 16.85
C SER A 232 -7.45 10.81 16.71
N VAL A 233 -6.71 10.84 15.60
CA VAL A 233 -5.78 11.93 15.29
C VAL A 233 -6.05 12.48 13.90
N THR A 234 -6.10 13.81 13.81
CA THR A 234 -6.18 14.55 12.54
C THR A 234 -5.00 15.49 12.41
N VAL A 235 -4.26 15.40 11.31
CA VAL A 235 -3.20 16.35 10.93
C VAL A 235 -3.60 16.96 9.59
N THR A 236 -4.01 18.22 9.60
CA THR A 236 -4.63 18.89 8.44
C THR A 236 -4.14 20.32 8.25
N GLY A 237 -4.17 20.84 7.03
CA GLY A 237 -3.80 22.21 6.71
C GLY A 237 -2.30 22.38 6.46
N ASP A 238 -1.98 23.31 5.56
CA ASP A 238 -0.61 23.61 5.15
C ASP A 238 0.31 23.90 6.34
N GLY A 239 1.43 23.19 6.39
CA GLY A 239 2.46 23.37 7.42
C GLY A 239 2.18 22.66 8.74
N SER A 240 1.00 22.05 8.92
CA SER A 240 0.71 21.24 10.10
C SER A 240 1.55 19.98 10.13
N ARG A 241 2.14 19.67 11.29
CA ARG A 241 3.15 18.62 11.37
C ARG A 241 3.08 17.80 12.66
N TRP A 242 3.28 16.48 12.52
CA TRP A 242 3.53 15.58 13.64
C TRP A 242 4.82 14.80 13.44
N ASP A 243 5.80 15.00 14.34
CA ASP A 243 7.08 14.27 14.30
C ASP A 243 7.17 13.24 15.43
N ALA A 244 7.00 11.96 15.10
CA ALA A 244 7.33 10.83 15.98
C ALA A 244 8.76 10.36 15.68
N ARG A 245 9.71 10.56 16.59
CA ARG A 245 11.14 10.26 16.34
C ARG A 245 11.45 8.74 16.31
N SER A 246 10.52 7.91 16.75
CA SER A 246 10.59 6.45 16.85
C SER A 246 9.34 5.82 16.20
N ASN A 247 8.82 4.74 16.75
CA ASN A 247 7.67 4.02 16.20
C ASN A 247 6.36 4.77 16.45
N MET A 248 5.49 4.76 15.44
CA MET A 248 4.10 5.17 15.50
C MET A 248 3.21 3.94 15.35
N PHE A 249 2.37 3.69 16.36
CA PHE A 249 1.42 2.59 16.41
C PHE A 249 -0.01 3.13 16.25
N VAL A 250 -0.72 2.67 15.22
CA VAL A 250 -2.13 2.97 15.00
C VAL A 250 -2.91 1.70 15.27
N GLY A 251 -3.59 1.70 16.42
CA GLY A 251 -4.27 0.54 17.00
C GLY A 251 -3.31 -0.40 17.72
N GLY A 252 -3.33 -0.31 19.05
CA GLY A 252 -2.79 -1.27 20.00
C GLY A 252 -3.78 -2.42 20.21
N GLU A 253 -4.22 -2.67 21.43
CA GLU A 253 -5.37 -3.54 21.75
C GLU A 253 -6.73 -2.86 21.54
N GLY A 254 -6.73 -1.53 21.39
CA GLY A 254 -7.89 -0.67 21.14
C GLY A 254 -8.13 -0.37 19.66
N THR A 255 -8.83 0.75 19.39
CA THR A 255 -9.13 1.24 18.03
C THR A 255 -8.37 2.53 17.76
N GLY A 256 -7.51 2.54 16.74
CA GLY A 256 -6.74 3.72 16.35
C GLY A 256 -7.12 4.23 14.97
N THR A 257 -7.30 5.54 14.85
CA THR A 257 -7.56 6.22 13.57
C THR A 257 -6.63 7.42 13.38
N LEU A 258 -6.02 7.53 12.21
CA LEU A 258 -5.17 8.65 11.83
C LEU A 258 -5.58 9.17 10.45
N LEU A 259 -5.93 10.46 10.39
CA LEU A 259 -6.18 11.21 9.17
C LEU A 259 -5.06 12.22 8.94
N ILE A 260 -4.44 12.15 7.77
CA ILE A 260 -3.47 13.13 7.28
C ILE A 260 -4.07 13.76 6.03
N ALA A 261 -4.41 15.04 6.10
CA ALA A 261 -5.22 15.73 5.10
C ALA A 261 -4.66 17.11 4.73
N ASP A 262 -5.09 17.64 3.58
CA ASP A 262 -4.95 19.05 3.19
C ASP A 262 -3.56 19.68 3.45
N GLY A 263 -2.48 19.01 3.04
CA GLY A 263 -1.10 19.50 3.20
C GLY A 263 -0.42 19.15 4.53
N GLY A 264 -1.09 18.44 5.45
CA GLY A 264 -0.53 17.97 6.71
C GLY A 264 0.56 16.90 6.53
N VAL A 265 1.55 16.88 7.42
CA VAL A 265 2.70 15.95 7.34
C VAL A 265 2.92 15.20 8.65
N VAL A 266 3.09 13.88 8.57
CA VAL A 266 3.49 13.03 9.69
C VAL A 266 4.82 12.34 9.38
N THR A 267 5.73 12.28 10.35
CA THR A 267 6.97 11.51 10.24
C THR A 267 7.10 10.48 11.35
N SER A 268 7.65 9.32 11.01
CA SER A 268 7.97 8.24 11.95
C SER A 268 9.26 7.50 11.58
N SER A 269 9.89 6.86 12.57
CA SER A 269 10.90 5.84 12.28
C SER A 269 10.24 4.67 11.56
N SER A 270 9.33 3.98 12.24
CA SER A 270 8.47 2.94 11.68
C SER A 270 7.00 3.28 11.94
N GLY A 271 6.15 3.04 10.95
CA GLY A 271 4.69 3.13 11.07
C GLY A 271 4.10 1.73 11.13
N VAL A 272 3.25 1.46 12.11
CA VAL A 272 2.62 0.14 12.27
C VAL A 272 1.12 0.31 12.51
N ILE A 273 0.30 -0.32 11.67
CA ILE A 273 -1.16 -0.29 11.74
C ILE A 273 -1.67 -1.68 12.11
N GLY A 274 -2.53 -1.77 13.13
CA GLY A 274 -3.14 -3.03 13.59
C GLY A 274 -2.15 -3.91 14.36
N THR A 275 -1.75 -3.47 15.56
CA THR A 275 -0.75 -4.17 16.39
C THR A 275 -1.30 -5.12 17.43
N GLY A 276 -2.60 -5.08 17.72
CA GLY A 276 -3.28 -5.99 18.65
C GLY A 276 -4.82 -5.85 18.62
N GLY A 277 -5.50 -6.61 19.49
CA GLY A 277 -6.95 -6.51 19.69
C GLY A 277 -7.83 -6.97 18.52
N ASN A 278 -9.14 -6.75 18.66
CA ASN A 278 -10.14 -6.99 17.61
C ASN A 278 -10.58 -5.68 16.91
N GLY A 279 -9.94 -4.55 17.25
CA GLY A 279 -10.27 -3.24 16.69
C GLY A 279 -9.77 -3.09 15.26
N GLU A 280 -10.56 -2.44 14.41
CA GLU A 280 -10.13 -2.06 13.06
C GLU A 280 -9.28 -0.79 13.14
N SER A 281 -8.03 -0.87 12.71
CA SER A 281 -7.10 0.25 12.79
C SER A 281 -6.90 0.86 11.41
N THR A 282 -7.11 2.17 11.28
CA THR A 282 -7.15 2.83 9.97
C THR A 282 -6.25 4.04 9.90
N VAL A 283 -5.57 4.19 8.76
CA VAL A 283 -4.85 5.40 8.38
C VAL A 283 -5.32 5.86 7.01
N THR A 284 -5.62 7.14 6.88
CA THR A 284 -5.93 7.77 5.58
C THR A 284 -4.97 8.93 5.34
N VAL A 285 -4.32 8.92 4.17
CA VAL A 285 -3.50 10.02 3.66
C VAL A 285 -4.17 10.56 2.41
N THR A 286 -4.64 11.80 2.46
CA THR A 286 -5.53 12.37 1.43
C THR A 286 -5.24 13.84 1.18
N GLY A 287 -5.41 14.32 -0.05
CA GLY A 287 -5.16 15.71 -0.39
C GLY A 287 -3.73 15.98 -0.85
N ASP A 288 -3.59 16.96 -1.74
CA ASP A 288 -2.30 17.40 -2.28
C ASP A 288 -1.36 17.86 -1.15
N GLY A 289 -0.12 17.39 -1.19
CA GLY A 289 0.91 17.76 -0.19
C GLY A 289 0.82 16.99 1.13
N SER A 290 -0.25 16.22 1.36
CA SER A 290 -0.37 15.38 2.55
C SER A 290 0.58 14.19 2.50
N ALA A 291 1.35 14.01 3.57
CA ALA A 291 2.41 13.00 3.57
C ALA A 291 2.55 12.23 4.88
N TRP A 292 2.83 10.93 4.76
CA TRP A 292 3.34 10.11 5.86
C TRP A 292 4.72 9.54 5.51
N GLU A 293 5.75 10.00 6.20
CA GLU A 293 7.14 9.63 5.94
C GLU A 293 7.66 8.66 6.99
N ASN A 294 7.90 7.40 6.58
CA ASN A 294 8.52 6.39 7.42
C ASN A 294 9.98 6.20 6.99
N THR A 295 10.92 6.40 7.90
CA THR A 295 12.35 6.28 7.55
C THR A 295 12.84 4.84 7.50
N THR A 296 12.10 3.89 8.11
CA THR A 296 12.41 2.46 8.13
C THR A 296 11.24 1.62 7.60
N TYR A 297 10.42 1.03 8.45
CA TYR A 297 9.35 0.12 8.04
C TYR A 297 7.99 0.81 8.01
N LEU A 298 7.16 0.41 7.05
CA LEU A 298 5.72 0.58 7.12
C LEU A 298 5.08 -0.81 7.19
N THR A 299 4.35 -1.07 8.26
CA THR A 299 3.66 -2.34 8.49
C THR A 299 2.16 -2.11 8.57
N VAL A 300 1.40 -2.84 7.78
CA VAL A 300 -0.06 -2.74 7.71
C VAL A 300 -0.66 -4.12 7.99
N GLY A 301 -1.42 -4.25 9.07
CA GLY A 301 -1.93 -5.54 9.52
C GLY A 301 -0.83 -6.37 10.16
N SER A 302 -0.42 -6.00 11.37
CA SER A 302 0.58 -6.76 12.14
C SER A 302 -0.08 -7.95 12.82
N ASN A 303 -0.66 -7.78 14.01
CA ASN A 303 -1.33 -8.85 14.77
C ASN A 303 -2.86 -8.76 14.71
N SER A 304 -3.41 -7.68 14.15
CA SER A 304 -4.83 -7.45 13.94
C SER A 304 -5.07 -6.80 12.57
N ASN A 305 -6.32 -6.44 12.25
CA ASN A 305 -6.64 -5.80 10.99
C ASN A 305 -6.08 -4.37 10.93
N GLY A 306 -5.28 -4.09 9.91
CA GLY A 306 -4.76 -2.76 9.62
C GLY A 306 -5.10 -2.33 8.21
N THR A 307 -5.63 -1.12 8.05
CA THR A 307 -5.97 -0.54 6.74
C THR A 307 -5.24 0.77 6.52
N LEU A 308 -4.62 0.92 5.35
CA LEU A 308 -4.04 2.16 4.86
C LEU A 308 -4.70 2.56 3.54
N THR A 309 -5.27 3.77 3.49
CA THR A 309 -5.78 4.37 2.26
C THR A 309 -4.96 5.60 1.90
N ILE A 310 -4.47 5.64 0.66
CA ILE A 310 -3.74 6.77 0.08
C ILE A 310 -4.55 7.23 -1.12
N LYS A 311 -5.06 8.46 -1.06
CA LYS A 311 -5.97 8.97 -2.10
C LYS A 311 -5.83 10.47 -2.34
N ASP A 312 -6.48 10.97 -3.39
CA ASP A 312 -6.62 12.40 -3.69
C ASP A 312 -5.29 13.19 -3.60
N GLY A 313 -4.17 12.65 -4.11
CA GLY A 313 -2.85 13.31 -4.08
C GLY A 313 -1.95 13.00 -2.86
N GLY A 314 -2.42 12.18 -1.92
CA GLY A 314 -1.65 11.78 -0.74
C GLY A 314 -0.38 10.96 -1.05
N PHE A 315 0.65 11.09 -0.21
CA PHE A 315 1.96 10.49 -0.43
C PHE A 315 2.47 9.74 0.80
N VAL A 316 2.93 8.49 0.62
CA VAL A 316 3.51 7.69 1.71
C VAL A 316 4.87 7.14 1.30
N THR A 317 5.84 7.19 2.22
CA THR A 317 7.18 6.64 2.02
C THR A 317 7.59 5.65 3.10
N SER A 318 8.42 4.67 2.72
CA SER A 318 9.10 3.73 3.62
C SER A 318 10.41 3.22 3.02
N THR A 319 11.26 2.58 3.84
CA THR A 319 12.35 1.74 3.34
C THR A 319 11.82 0.37 2.92
N GLU A 320 10.99 -0.26 3.73
CA GLU A 320 10.30 -1.50 3.37
C GLU A 320 8.83 -1.41 3.78
N THR A 321 7.94 -1.98 2.96
CA THR A 321 6.51 -2.05 3.27
C THR A 321 6.11 -3.52 3.45
N ILE A 322 5.42 -3.84 4.54
CA ILE A 322 4.95 -5.19 4.87
C ILE A 322 3.44 -5.12 5.12
N VAL A 323 2.68 -5.94 4.40
CA VAL A 323 1.21 -6.00 4.51
C VAL A 323 0.81 -7.41 4.91
N GLY A 324 0.13 -7.60 6.04
CA GLY A 324 -0.21 -8.93 6.58
C GLY A 324 1.02 -9.67 7.11
N THR A 325 1.54 -9.24 8.26
CA THR A 325 2.90 -9.60 8.72
C THR A 325 2.99 -11.00 9.31
N VAL A 326 2.18 -11.30 10.33
CA VAL A 326 2.21 -12.57 11.06
C VAL A 326 0.99 -13.42 10.74
N THR A 327 0.98 -14.69 11.17
CA THR A 327 -0.20 -15.57 11.07
C THR A 327 -1.45 -14.88 11.62
N ASN A 328 -2.53 -14.88 10.84
CA ASN A 328 -3.81 -14.17 11.09
C ASN A 328 -3.72 -12.63 11.10
N GLY A 329 -2.56 -12.03 10.87
CA GLY A 329 -2.45 -10.60 10.59
C GLY A 329 -3.09 -10.30 9.24
N GLU A 330 -4.03 -9.36 9.21
CA GLU A 330 -4.74 -8.95 8.00
C GLU A 330 -4.39 -7.49 7.68
N GLY A 331 -3.75 -7.29 6.53
CA GLY A 331 -3.35 -5.96 6.06
C GLY A 331 -4.04 -5.60 4.76
N ALA A 332 -4.54 -4.38 4.66
CA ALA A 332 -5.10 -3.83 3.43
C ALA A 332 -4.50 -2.47 3.11
N VAL A 333 -3.93 -2.34 1.90
CA VAL A 333 -3.43 -1.08 1.37
C VAL A 333 -4.19 -0.73 0.09
N THR A 334 -4.74 0.48 0.01
CA THR A 334 -5.35 1.03 -1.20
C THR A 334 -4.64 2.31 -1.60
N VAL A 335 -4.20 2.38 -2.86
CA VAL A 335 -3.65 3.59 -3.48
C VAL A 335 -4.53 3.94 -4.67
N THR A 336 -5.34 5.00 -4.55
CA THR A 336 -6.33 5.36 -5.56
C THR A 336 -6.33 6.84 -5.90
N GLY A 337 -6.61 7.17 -7.16
CA GLY A 337 -6.71 8.55 -7.62
C GLY A 337 -5.39 9.11 -8.16
N PRO A 338 -5.47 10.10 -9.08
CA PRO A 338 -4.28 10.72 -9.64
C PRO A 338 -3.41 11.40 -8.57
N GLY A 339 -2.10 11.24 -8.68
CA GLY A 339 -1.13 11.85 -7.76
C GLY A 339 -0.92 11.08 -6.45
N SER A 340 -1.81 10.13 -6.12
CA SER A 340 -1.67 9.31 -4.93
C SER A 340 -0.59 8.26 -5.08
N GLU A 341 0.29 8.18 -4.08
CA GLU A 341 1.48 7.36 -4.23
C GLU A 341 2.02 6.74 -2.94
N LEU A 342 2.44 5.48 -3.06
CA LEU A 342 3.26 4.76 -2.09
C LEU A 342 4.65 4.50 -2.69
N ARG A 343 5.70 5.01 -2.06
CA ARG A 343 7.10 4.73 -2.41
C ARG A 343 7.82 3.96 -1.31
N SER A 344 8.17 2.71 -1.58
CA SER A 344 9.10 1.94 -0.76
C SER A 344 10.48 1.95 -1.42
N SER A 345 11.55 2.40 -0.75
CA SER A 345 12.88 2.39 -1.39
C SER A 345 13.44 0.96 -1.53
N GLY A 346 12.98 0.02 -0.72
CA GLY A 346 13.31 -1.41 -0.72
C GLY A 346 12.15 -2.27 -1.23
N GLN A 347 11.99 -3.46 -0.65
CA GLN A 347 10.96 -4.41 -1.08
C GLN A 347 9.56 -4.03 -0.54
N ILE A 348 8.54 -4.56 -1.21
CA ILE A 348 7.19 -4.64 -0.66
C ILE A 348 6.80 -6.11 -0.52
N TYR A 349 6.32 -6.46 0.68
CA TYR A 349 5.83 -7.79 1.01
C TYR A 349 4.32 -7.73 1.18
N ILE A 350 3.58 -8.50 0.38
CA ILE A 350 2.12 -8.59 0.44
C ILE A 350 1.77 -10.01 0.90
N GLY A 351 1.19 -10.11 2.10
CA GLY A 351 0.98 -11.35 2.82
C GLY A 351 2.31 -12.01 3.17
N ALA A 352 2.98 -11.60 4.23
CA ALA A 352 4.23 -12.25 4.65
C ALA A 352 3.94 -13.65 5.21
N GLN A 353 3.55 -13.76 6.48
CA GLN A 353 2.95 -14.98 7.07
C GLN A 353 1.42 -14.88 7.17
N GLY A 354 0.87 -13.66 7.11
CA GLY A 354 -0.55 -13.37 7.19
C GLY A 354 -1.23 -13.19 5.83
N SER A 355 -2.37 -12.51 5.85
CA SER A 355 -3.10 -12.11 4.63
C SER A 355 -2.82 -10.64 4.34
N GLY A 356 -2.30 -10.34 3.15
CA GLY A 356 -2.05 -8.97 2.72
C GLY A 356 -2.73 -8.70 1.38
N THR A 357 -3.35 -7.54 1.28
CA THR A 357 -3.97 -7.04 0.04
C THR A 357 -3.41 -5.68 -0.34
N LEU A 358 -3.13 -5.49 -1.63
CA LEU A 358 -2.75 -4.21 -2.21
C LEU A 358 -3.64 -3.93 -3.43
N THR A 359 -4.38 -2.83 -3.38
CA THR A 359 -5.16 -2.33 -4.52
C THR A 359 -4.55 -1.04 -5.02
N ILE A 360 -4.28 -0.98 -6.33
CA ILE A 360 -3.82 0.22 -7.03
C ILE A 360 -4.88 0.56 -8.07
N ALA A 361 -5.59 1.67 -7.87
CA ALA A 361 -6.79 2.01 -8.62
C ALA A 361 -6.76 3.45 -9.15
N ASP A 362 -7.58 3.72 -10.17
CA ASP A 362 -7.95 5.07 -10.63
C ASP A 362 -6.80 6.08 -10.80
N GLY A 363 -5.62 5.64 -11.25
CA GLY A 363 -4.45 6.51 -11.46
C GLY A 363 -3.43 6.53 -10.32
N GLY A 364 -3.60 5.70 -9.29
CA GLY A 364 -2.65 5.54 -8.19
C GLY A 364 -1.31 4.93 -8.62
N LEU A 365 -0.25 5.20 -7.86
CA LEU A 365 1.11 4.70 -8.14
C LEU A 365 1.70 4.00 -6.91
N VAL A 366 2.20 2.78 -7.10
CA VAL A 366 3.10 2.13 -6.14
C VAL A 366 4.46 1.91 -6.79
N ALA A 367 5.52 2.32 -6.11
CA ALA A 367 6.89 2.11 -6.59
C ALA A 367 7.78 1.51 -5.50
N ASN A 368 8.53 0.47 -5.88
CA ASN A 368 9.40 -0.26 -4.97
C ASN A 368 10.57 -0.95 -5.69
N THR A 369 11.54 -1.45 -4.92
CA THR A 369 12.66 -2.22 -5.47
C THR A 369 12.19 -3.57 -6.00
N GLY A 370 11.49 -4.39 -5.21
CA GLY A 370 10.95 -5.69 -5.67
C GLY A 370 9.66 -6.06 -4.93
N GLY A 371 8.77 -6.77 -5.61
CA GLY A 371 7.44 -7.13 -5.10
C GLY A 371 7.37 -8.61 -4.76
N ILE A 372 7.08 -8.92 -3.50
CA ILE A 372 7.05 -10.30 -2.98
C ILE A 372 5.68 -10.58 -2.40
N LEU A 373 4.99 -11.58 -2.95
CA LEU A 373 3.70 -12.02 -2.43
C LEU A 373 3.86 -13.38 -1.76
N ALA A 374 3.25 -13.54 -0.58
CA ALA A 374 3.30 -14.78 0.20
C ALA A 374 4.72 -15.18 0.56
N ALA A 375 5.40 -14.29 1.31
CA ALA A 375 6.82 -14.37 1.62
C ALA A 375 7.19 -15.58 2.48
N GLU A 376 6.25 -16.15 3.22
CA GLU A 376 6.44 -17.30 4.12
C GLU A 376 5.37 -18.37 3.91
N SER A 377 5.61 -19.58 4.43
CA SER A 377 4.64 -20.68 4.38
C SER A 377 3.34 -20.30 5.11
N GLY A 378 2.20 -20.51 4.46
CA GLY A 378 0.87 -20.12 4.97
C GLY A 378 0.47 -18.68 4.67
N GLY A 379 1.39 -17.83 4.22
CA GLY A 379 1.08 -16.46 3.81
C GLY A 379 0.20 -16.42 2.56
N ARG A 380 -0.67 -15.41 2.49
CA ARG A 380 -1.52 -15.12 1.32
C ARG A 380 -1.37 -13.66 0.91
N GLY A 381 -0.84 -13.44 -0.29
CA GLY A 381 -0.68 -12.11 -0.86
C GLY A 381 -1.55 -11.90 -2.09
N GLU A 382 -2.26 -10.79 -2.15
CA GLU A 382 -3.13 -10.43 -3.27
C GLU A 382 -2.86 -8.99 -3.72
N VAL A 383 -2.59 -8.80 -5.01
CA VAL A 383 -2.36 -7.49 -5.61
C VAL A 383 -3.30 -7.31 -6.79
N THR A 384 -4.07 -6.22 -6.79
CA THR A 384 -4.93 -5.82 -7.91
C THR A 384 -4.51 -4.45 -8.43
N ILE A 385 -4.33 -4.34 -9.74
CA ILE A 385 -3.99 -3.11 -10.45
C ILE A 385 -5.09 -2.88 -11.47
N THR A 386 -5.97 -1.92 -11.19
CA THR A 386 -7.19 -1.69 -11.98
C THR A 386 -7.35 -0.21 -12.33
N GLY A 387 -8.02 0.08 -13.44
CA GLY A 387 -8.30 1.44 -13.88
C GLY A 387 -7.14 2.09 -14.64
N ALA A 388 -7.50 2.91 -15.62
CA ALA A 388 -6.56 3.59 -16.50
C ALA A 388 -5.58 4.49 -15.71
N GLY A 389 -4.28 4.29 -15.95
CA GLY A 389 -3.22 5.10 -15.33
C GLY A 389 -2.73 4.57 -14.00
N SER A 390 -3.36 3.55 -13.42
CA SER A 390 -2.88 2.85 -12.22
C SER A 390 -1.60 2.08 -12.53
N ARG A 391 -0.58 2.23 -11.67
CA ARG A 391 0.78 1.75 -11.98
C ARG A 391 1.45 1.07 -10.80
N TRP A 392 2.04 -0.10 -11.06
CA TRP A 392 2.97 -0.75 -10.14
C TRP A 392 4.38 -0.84 -10.73
N HIS A 393 5.31 -0.11 -10.13
CA HIS A 393 6.69 0.01 -10.60
C HIS A 393 7.67 -0.75 -9.71
N ASN A 394 8.19 -1.87 -10.22
CA ASN A 394 9.23 -2.65 -9.57
C ASN A 394 10.55 -2.47 -10.32
N LEU A 395 11.64 -2.19 -9.60
CA LEU A 395 13.00 -2.14 -10.19
C LEU A 395 13.60 -3.54 -10.42
N GLN A 396 13.14 -4.52 -9.66
CA GLN A 396 13.51 -5.93 -9.68
C GLN A 396 12.27 -6.79 -9.99
N ALA A 397 12.31 -8.07 -9.65
CA ALA A 397 11.27 -9.01 -9.97
C ALA A 397 9.97 -8.78 -9.18
N ILE A 398 8.86 -9.16 -9.80
CA ILE A 398 7.61 -9.49 -9.11
C ILE A 398 7.61 -11.01 -8.89
N THR A 399 7.45 -11.44 -7.63
CA THR A 399 7.36 -12.86 -7.26
C THR A 399 6.01 -13.15 -6.62
N ALA A 400 5.16 -13.90 -7.32
CA ALA A 400 3.87 -14.36 -6.82
C ALA A 400 3.99 -15.78 -6.27
N GLY A 401 3.78 -15.97 -4.97
CA GLY A 401 3.92 -17.26 -4.32
C GLY A 401 5.38 -17.60 -4.06
N TRP A 402 6.00 -16.91 -3.09
CA TRP A 402 7.39 -17.16 -2.70
C TRP A 402 7.49 -18.50 -1.94
N TYR A 403 6.94 -18.58 -0.73
CA TYR A 403 6.72 -19.84 0.01
C TYR A 403 5.22 -20.16 0.18
N GLY A 404 4.33 -19.17 0.10
CA GLY A 404 2.88 -19.35 0.24
C GLY A 404 2.07 -19.13 -1.05
N HIS A 405 0.89 -18.52 -0.93
CA HIS A 405 -0.07 -18.30 -2.02
C HIS A 405 -0.11 -16.83 -2.48
N GLY A 406 0.43 -16.53 -3.66
CA GLY A 406 0.45 -15.15 -4.20
C GLY A 406 -0.41 -15.00 -5.46
N ILE A 407 -1.20 -13.93 -5.54
CA ILE A 407 -2.06 -13.61 -6.69
C ILE A 407 -1.79 -12.18 -7.14
N VAL A 408 -1.58 -11.99 -8.45
CA VAL A 408 -1.50 -10.67 -9.08
C VAL A 408 -2.55 -10.58 -10.19
N THR A 409 -3.40 -9.56 -10.15
CA THR A 409 -4.36 -9.24 -11.20
C THR A 409 -4.09 -7.84 -11.75
N ILE A 410 -3.98 -7.73 -13.07
CA ILE A 410 -3.86 -6.47 -13.79
C ILE A 410 -5.05 -6.40 -14.74
N GLU A 411 -5.94 -5.44 -14.51
CA GLU A 411 -7.21 -5.32 -15.22
C GLU A 411 -7.59 -3.87 -15.53
N ASP A 412 -8.61 -3.69 -16.38
CA ASP A 412 -9.23 -2.40 -16.68
C ASP A 412 -8.26 -1.24 -17.00
N GLY A 413 -7.17 -1.51 -17.74
CA GLY A 413 -6.18 -0.50 -18.12
C GLY A 413 -5.04 -0.29 -17.11
N GLY A 414 -4.91 -1.17 -16.12
CA GLY A 414 -3.83 -1.20 -15.15
C GLY A 414 -2.47 -1.54 -15.79
N PHE A 415 -1.38 -1.07 -15.17
CA PHE A 415 -0.03 -1.28 -15.68
C PHE A 415 0.95 -1.75 -14.60
N ALA A 416 1.77 -2.76 -14.91
CA ALA A 416 2.92 -3.13 -14.09
C ALA A 416 4.23 -3.12 -14.89
N ARG A 417 5.35 -2.85 -14.21
CA ARG A 417 6.69 -3.09 -14.75
C ARG A 417 7.61 -3.76 -13.74
N SER A 418 8.53 -4.58 -14.23
CA SER A 418 9.54 -5.28 -13.41
C SER A 418 10.79 -5.65 -14.21
N ASN A 419 11.86 -6.06 -13.52
CA ASN A 419 13.06 -6.65 -14.14
C ASN A 419 13.22 -8.12 -13.72
N GLY A 420 12.18 -8.90 -13.99
CA GLY A 420 12.03 -10.31 -13.65
C GLY A 420 10.58 -10.62 -13.26
N GLY A 421 10.19 -11.88 -13.39
CA GLY A 421 8.90 -12.36 -12.91
C GLY A 421 8.98 -13.84 -12.54
N THR A 422 8.46 -14.21 -11.38
CA THR A 422 8.35 -15.63 -10.98
C THR A 422 6.99 -15.90 -10.34
N ILE A 423 6.37 -17.02 -10.74
CA ILE A 423 5.12 -17.51 -10.19
C ILE A 423 5.38 -18.91 -9.60
N GLY A 424 5.16 -19.09 -8.30
CA GLY A 424 5.44 -20.33 -7.57
C GLY A 424 6.95 -20.61 -7.47
N LEU A 425 7.65 -19.90 -6.58
CA LEU A 425 9.11 -19.95 -6.47
C LEU A 425 9.61 -21.24 -5.80
N TYR A 426 9.14 -21.55 -4.60
CA TYR A 426 9.61 -22.71 -3.83
C TYR A 426 8.60 -23.86 -3.76
N GLY A 427 9.07 -25.05 -3.38
CA GLY A 427 8.20 -26.23 -3.21
C GLY A 427 7.09 -25.98 -2.19
N GLY A 428 5.86 -26.37 -2.53
CA GLY A 428 4.67 -26.14 -1.71
C GLY A 428 3.99 -24.77 -1.92
N SER A 429 4.66 -23.81 -2.56
CA SER A 429 4.06 -22.51 -2.92
C SER A 429 3.13 -22.61 -4.13
N SER A 430 2.22 -21.65 -4.26
CA SER A 430 1.45 -21.44 -5.48
C SER A 430 1.41 -19.96 -5.85
N GLY A 431 1.63 -19.64 -7.11
CA GLY A 431 1.39 -18.32 -7.65
C GLY A 431 0.32 -18.33 -8.73
N ALA A 432 -0.39 -17.21 -8.86
CA ALA A 432 -1.23 -16.90 -10.01
C ALA A 432 -0.97 -15.48 -10.49
N MET A 433 -0.99 -15.28 -11.81
CA MET A 433 -1.00 -13.95 -12.41
C MET A 433 -1.98 -13.89 -13.57
N THR A 434 -2.83 -12.86 -13.58
CA THR A 434 -3.79 -12.57 -14.64
C THR A 434 -3.57 -11.17 -15.17
N VAL A 435 -3.48 -11.02 -16.50
CA VAL A 435 -3.50 -9.73 -17.18
C VAL A 435 -4.68 -9.75 -18.16
N THR A 436 -5.72 -8.98 -17.86
CA THR A 436 -6.98 -9.03 -18.61
C THR A 436 -7.56 -7.65 -18.90
N GLY A 437 -8.37 -7.51 -19.94
CA GLY A 437 -9.02 -6.26 -20.31
C GLY A 437 -8.15 -5.34 -21.18
N ASP A 438 -8.83 -4.58 -22.03
CA ASP A 438 -8.20 -3.64 -22.96
C ASP A 438 -7.31 -2.62 -22.24
N GLY A 439 -6.07 -2.50 -22.72
CA GLY A 439 -5.08 -1.55 -22.19
C GLY A 439 -4.33 -2.04 -20.94
N SER A 440 -4.77 -3.15 -20.32
CA SER A 440 -4.07 -3.76 -19.20
C SER A 440 -2.76 -4.37 -19.67
N SER A 441 -1.66 -4.06 -18.97
CA SER A 441 -0.35 -4.55 -19.41
C SER A 441 0.69 -4.77 -18.32
N TRP A 442 1.58 -5.73 -18.58
CA TRP A 442 2.78 -5.96 -17.79
C TRP A 442 4.02 -5.98 -18.68
N THR A 443 4.96 -5.07 -18.43
CA THR A 443 6.28 -5.05 -19.08
C THR A 443 7.35 -5.55 -18.12
N ASN A 444 7.87 -6.74 -18.40
CA ASN A 444 9.00 -7.34 -17.71
C ASN A 444 10.26 -7.24 -18.57
N PHE A 445 11.34 -6.62 -18.08
CA PHE A 445 12.58 -6.52 -18.87
C PHE A 445 13.48 -7.76 -18.78
N GLY A 446 13.14 -8.72 -17.90
CA GLY A 446 13.95 -9.91 -17.62
C GLY A 446 13.26 -11.22 -18.00
N THR A 447 13.73 -12.30 -17.39
CA THR A 447 13.13 -13.63 -17.50
C THR A 447 11.79 -13.68 -16.75
N PHE A 448 10.82 -14.36 -17.34
CA PHE A 448 9.54 -14.69 -16.71
C PHE A 448 9.43 -16.21 -16.53
N THR A 449 9.17 -16.67 -15.31
CA THR A 449 8.99 -18.10 -15.00
C THR A 449 7.62 -18.38 -14.38
N VAL A 450 6.88 -19.30 -15.01
CA VAL A 450 5.60 -19.84 -14.53
C VAL A 450 5.81 -21.25 -13.97
N GLY A 451 5.72 -21.39 -12.65
CA GLY A 451 6.06 -22.62 -11.94
C GLY A 451 7.57 -22.85 -11.91
N ASN A 452 8.26 -22.28 -10.90
CA ASN A 452 9.70 -22.49 -10.73
C ASN A 452 9.98 -23.76 -9.91
N GLY A 453 9.76 -23.70 -8.60
CA GLY A 453 9.77 -24.81 -7.66
C GLY A 453 8.38 -25.18 -7.12
N GLY A 454 7.41 -24.26 -7.23
CA GLY A 454 6.01 -24.43 -6.84
C GLY A 454 5.06 -24.52 -8.04
N TYR A 455 3.75 -24.44 -7.76
CA TYR A 455 2.73 -24.37 -8.82
C TYR A 455 2.62 -22.94 -9.36
N GLY A 456 2.57 -22.79 -10.69
CA GLY A 456 2.32 -21.50 -11.32
C GLY A 456 1.17 -21.54 -12.31
N SER A 457 0.29 -20.56 -12.22
CA SER A 457 -0.77 -20.29 -13.18
C SER A 457 -0.61 -18.89 -13.76
N PHE A 458 -0.71 -18.76 -15.08
CA PHE A 458 -0.60 -17.49 -15.78
C PHE A 458 -1.68 -17.37 -16.85
N THR A 459 -2.37 -16.23 -16.89
CA THR A 459 -3.42 -15.95 -17.87
C THR A 459 -3.23 -14.57 -18.49
N VAL A 460 -3.33 -14.50 -19.81
CA VAL A 460 -3.57 -13.26 -20.56
C VAL A 460 -4.90 -13.38 -21.29
N ALA A 461 -5.82 -12.46 -21.04
CA ALA A 461 -7.19 -12.53 -21.55
C ALA A 461 -7.71 -11.16 -22.01
N ASP A 462 -8.81 -11.18 -22.77
CA ASP A 462 -9.65 -10.01 -23.07
C ASP A 462 -8.90 -8.73 -23.48
N GLY A 463 -7.87 -8.83 -24.33
CA GLY A 463 -7.10 -7.67 -24.82
C GLY A 463 -5.87 -7.32 -23.98
N GLY A 464 -5.57 -8.09 -22.93
CA GLY A 464 -4.41 -7.89 -22.07
C GLY A 464 -3.06 -8.13 -22.78
N ARG A 465 -2.00 -7.47 -22.32
CA ARG A 465 -0.66 -7.57 -22.93
C ARG A 465 0.45 -7.84 -21.92
N VAL A 466 1.28 -8.84 -22.18
CA VAL A 466 2.49 -9.13 -21.41
C VAL A 466 3.71 -9.15 -22.32
N ASP A 467 4.75 -8.39 -21.97
CA ASP A 467 6.03 -8.40 -22.65
C ASP A 467 7.13 -8.88 -21.68
N ASN A 468 7.95 -9.84 -22.10
CA ASN A 468 9.15 -10.25 -21.35
C ASN A 468 10.35 -10.59 -22.24
N GLY A 469 11.52 -10.72 -21.62
CA GLY A 469 12.74 -11.20 -22.27
C GLY A 469 12.62 -12.67 -22.68
N GLU A 470 12.82 -13.57 -21.72
CA GLU A 470 12.74 -15.03 -21.92
C GLU A 470 11.61 -15.62 -21.09
N GLY A 471 10.79 -16.50 -21.67
CA GLY A 471 9.68 -17.17 -21.01
C GLY A 471 10.01 -18.62 -20.65
N ASN A 472 9.66 -19.04 -19.43
CA ASN A 472 9.84 -20.41 -18.96
C ASN A 472 8.58 -20.92 -18.24
N ILE A 473 8.12 -22.13 -18.58
CA ILE A 473 7.02 -22.82 -17.91
C ILE A 473 7.53 -24.14 -17.34
N ALA A 474 7.26 -24.38 -16.05
CA ALA A 474 7.68 -25.56 -15.30
C ALA A 474 9.21 -25.77 -15.30
N TYR A 475 9.91 -24.88 -14.59
CA TYR A 475 11.38 -24.74 -14.65
C TYR A 475 12.14 -25.91 -14.04
N MET A 476 11.72 -26.40 -12.85
CA MET A 476 12.34 -27.51 -12.13
C MET A 476 11.61 -28.86 -12.34
N ALA A 477 12.27 -29.97 -12.01
CA ALA A 477 11.67 -31.30 -12.10
C ALA A 477 10.54 -31.47 -11.05
N GLY A 478 9.48 -32.18 -11.43
CA GLY A 478 8.34 -32.46 -10.54
C GLY A 478 7.35 -31.30 -10.33
N VAL A 479 7.61 -30.12 -10.91
CA VAL A 479 6.71 -28.96 -10.80
C VAL A 479 5.70 -28.91 -11.95
N THR A 480 4.60 -28.21 -11.74
CA THR A 480 3.61 -27.92 -12.79
C THR A 480 3.49 -26.41 -12.99
N GLY A 481 3.53 -25.99 -14.25
CA GLY A 481 3.26 -24.61 -14.67
C GLY A 481 2.27 -24.61 -15.82
N ALA A 482 1.31 -23.69 -15.77
CA ALA A 482 0.28 -23.55 -16.79
C ALA A 482 0.15 -22.08 -17.24
N ALA A 483 0.11 -21.87 -18.55
CA ALA A 483 -0.16 -20.58 -19.16
C ALA A 483 -1.36 -20.68 -20.12
N ASN A 484 -2.23 -19.68 -20.09
CA ASN A 484 -3.36 -19.53 -21.02
C ASN A 484 -3.35 -18.14 -21.66
N VAL A 485 -3.37 -18.07 -22.98
CA VAL A 485 -3.47 -16.82 -23.73
C VAL A 485 -4.70 -16.92 -24.63
N THR A 486 -5.74 -16.16 -24.29
CA THR A 486 -7.08 -16.29 -24.91
C THR A 486 -7.72 -14.93 -25.14
N GLY A 487 -8.66 -14.83 -26.07
CA GLY A 487 -9.39 -13.59 -26.38
C GLY A 487 -8.66 -12.73 -27.40
N ASP A 488 -9.46 -12.09 -28.27
CA ASP A 488 -8.97 -11.20 -29.31
C ASP A 488 -8.11 -10.07 -28.71
N GLY A 489 -6.97 -9.79 -29.33
CA GLY A 489 -6.05 -8.73 -28.89
C GLY A 489 -5.14 -9.12 -27.72
N SER A 490 -5.42 -10.22 -27.02
CA SER A 490 -4.55 -10.71 -25.95
C SER A 490 -3.19 -11.14 -26.48
N SER A 491 -2.11 -10.69 -25.85
CA SER A 491 -0.76 -10.99 -26.32
C SER A 491 0.24 -11.29 -25.21
N TRP A 492 1.03 -12.35 -25.42
CA TRP A 492 2.22 -12.66 -24.62
C TRP A 492 3.47 -12.68 -25.49
N ASN A 493 4.29 -11.62 -25.39
CA ASN A 493 5.44 -11.38 -26.24
C ASN A 493 6.75 -11.70 -25.51
N ASN A 494 7.50 -12.65 -26.04
CA ASN A 494 8.81 -13.04 -25.53
C ASN A 494 9.88 -12.56 -26.52
N SER A 495 10.70 -11.57 -26.14
CA SER A 495 11.70 -11.01 -27.07
C SER A 495 12.86 -11.97 -27.38
N ALA A 496 13.05 -13.00 -26.56
CA ALA A 496 14.03 -14.07 -26.73
C ALA A 496 13.33 -15.43 -26.96
N GLY A 497 13.67 -16.46 -26.19
CA GLY A 497 13.07 -17.79 -26.29
C GLY A 497 11.87 -17.99 -25.37
N LEU A 498 11.08 -19.04 -25.68
CA LEU A 498 10.03 -19.55 -24.81
C LEU A 498 10.24 -21.06 -24.61
N THR A 499 10.30 -21.51 -23.36
CA THR A 499 10.42 -22.94 -23.02
C THR A 499 9.19 -23.42 -22.26
N ILE A 500 8.50 -24.43 -22.80
CA ILE A 500 7.31 -25.05 -22.21
C ILE A 500 7.66 -26.44 -21.69
N GLY A 501 7.60 -26.64 -20.37
CA GLY A 501 8.04 -27.88 -19.75
C GLY A 501 9.55 -28.00 -19.78
N ARG A 502 10.27 -27.10 -19.09
CA ARG A 502 11.74 -27.13 -19.12
C ARG A 502 12.28 -28.42 -18.49
N SER A 503 11.96 -28.64 -17.22
CA SER A 503 12.29 -29.87 -16.49
C SER A 503 11.05 -30.54 -15.87
N GLY A 504 9.96 -29.78 -15.70
CA GLY A 504 8.71 -30.25 -15.10
C GLY A 504 7.61 -30.52 -16.13
N ARG A 505 6.36 -30.37 -15.69
CA ARG A 505 5.16 -30.46 -16.52
C ARG A 505 4.65 -29.07 -16.88
N GLY A 506 4.92 -28.61 -18.10
CA GLY A 506 4.47 -27.32 -18.60
C GLY A 506 3.33 -27.45 -19.60
N SER A 507 2.32 -26.59 -19.50
CA SER A 507 1.27 -26.45 -20.51
C SER A 507 1.09 -25.00 -20.93
N LEU A 508 0.91 -24.80 -22.24
CA LEU A 508 0.53 -23.52 -22.84
C LEU A 508 -0.68 -23.74 -23.74
N THR A 509 -1.77 -23.03 -23.47
CA THR A 509 -2.95 -22.97 -24.34
C THR A 509 -3.01 -21.60 -25.01
N ILE A 510 -3.24 -21.58 -26.32
CA ILE A 510 -3.37 -20.37 -27.13
C ILE A 510 -4.68 -20.49 -27.92
N ALA A 511 -5.68 -19.71 -27.54
CA ALA A 511 -7.06 -19.88 -27.98
C ALA A 511 -7.72 -18.54 -28.34
N ASP A 512 -8.87 -18.60 -29.00
CA ASP A 512 -9.81 -17.50 -29.17
C ASP A 512 -9.14 -16.18 -29.63
N GLY A 513 -8.28 -16.25 -30.64
CA GLY A 513 -7.58 -15.08 -31.19
C GLY A 513 -6.38 -14.56 -30.39
N GLY A 514 -6.10 -15.14 -29.20
CA GLY A 514 -4.92 -14.81 -28.40
C GLY A 514 -3.62 -15.12 -29.15
N THR A 515 -2.57 -14.32 -28.92
CA THR A 515 -1.30 -14.43 -29.63
C THR A 515 -0.11 -14.61 -28.68
N VAL A 516 0.75 -15.60 -28.95
CA VAL A 516 2.05 -15.75 -28.29
C VAL A 516 3.16 -15.51 -29.31
N THR A 517 4.02 -14.55 -29.01
CA THR A 517 5.13 -14.16 -29.88
C THR A 517 6.45 -14.62 -29.27
N VAL A 518 7.36 -15.17 -30.09
CA VAL A 518 8.68 -15.63 -29.63
C VAL A 518 9.79 -15.11 -30.55
N GLY A 519 10.71 -14.37 -29.96
CA GLY A 519 11.87 -13.76 -30.61
C GLY A 519 11.60 -12.35 -31.13
N ALA A 520 12.65 -11.73 -31.66
CA ALA A 520 12.56 -10.42 -32.30
C ALA A 520 11.78 -10.49 -33.62
N GLN A 521 11.04 -9.42 -33.92
CA GLN A 521 10.37 -9.23 -35.20
C GLN A 521 11.41 -9.00 -36.31
N LEU A 522 11.24 -9.69 -37.43
CA LEU A 522 12.05 -9.61 -38.63
C LEU A 522 11.45 -8.57 -39.60
N GLY A 523 12.22 -8.18 -40.63
CA GLY A 523 11.83 -7.14 -41.57
C GLY A 523 10.60 -7.46 -42.44
N ASP A 524 10.16 -8.72 -42.47
CA ASP A 524 8.95 -9.19 -43.14
C ASP A 524 7.72 -9.30 -42.22
N GLY A 525 7.88 -8.92 -40.94
CA GLY A 525 6.83 -8.96 -39.93
C GLY A 525 6.76 -10.26 -39.13
N SER A 526 7.50 -11.32 -39.52
CA SER A 526 7.58 -12.60 -38.80
C SER A 526 8.50 -12.53 -37.57
N HIS A 527 8.48 -13.53 -36.70
CA HIS A 527 9.35 -13.58 -35.52
C HIS A 527 10.40 -14.69 -35.58
N GLY A 528 11.66 -14.34 -35.32
CA GLY A 528 12.81 -15.24 -35.50
C GLY A 528 13.09 -16.21 -34.34
N GLY A 529 12.25 -16.26 -33.31
CA GLY A 529 12.51 -17.02 -32.08
C GLY A 529 12.14 -18.49 -32.15
N THR A 530 12.53 -19.22 -31.10
CA THR A 530 12.27 -20.66 -30.96
C THR A 530 11.45 -20.94 -29.70
N ALA A 531 10.31 -21.61 -29.89
CA ALA A 531 9.55 -22.22 -28.80
C ALA A 531 10.06 -23.66 -28.57
N THR A 532 10.63 -23.93 -27.40
CA THR A 532 11.12 -25.27 -27.03
C THR A 532 10.08 -25.98 -26.15
N VAL A 533 9.72 -27.20 -26.50
CA VAL A 533 8.72 -28.01 -25.78
C VAL A 533 9.40 -29.25 -25.19
N ALA A 534 9.21 -29.47 -23.89
CA ALA A 534 9.82 -30.59 -23.14
C ALA A 534 11.36 -30.62 -23.27
N ALA A 535 12.03 -29.59 -22.74
CA ALA A 535 13.44 -29.32 -23.05
C ALA A 535 14.39 -30.44 -22.58
N TYR A 536 14.23 -30.93 -21.35
CA TYR A 536 15.12 -31.93 -20.75
C TYR A 536 14.45 -33.32 -20.59
N GLY A 537 15.26 -34.36 -20.49
CA GLY A 537 14.78 -35.73 -20.28
C GLY A 537 13.93 -35.85 -19.01
N GLY A 538 12.79 -36.55 -19.10
CA GLY A 538 11.83 -36.70 -18.01
C GLY A 538 10.85 -35.52 -17.82
N SER A 539 11.02 -34.42 -18.57
CA SER A 539 10.05 -33.32 -18.61
C SER A 539 8.87 -33.64 -19.53
N ASN A 540 7.73 -32.97 -19.29
CA ASN A 540 6.55 -33.03 -20.15
C ASN A 540 6.17 -31.61 -20.56
N GLY A 541 5.99 -31.37 -21.86
CA GLY A 541 5.59 -30.08 -22.38
C GLY A 541 4.42 -30.22 -23.35
N THR A 542 3.39 -29.41 -23.19
CA THR A 542 2.25 -29.37 -24.10
C THR A 542 1.99 -27.95 -24.58
N VAL A 543 1.87 -27.77 -25.89
CA VAL A 543 1.34 -26.56 -26.51
C VAL A 543 0.02 -26.93 -27.19
N SER A 544 -1.04 -26.20 -26.91
CA SER A 544 -2.37 -26.38 -27.50
C SER A 544 -2.77 -25.14 -28.28
N ILE A 545 -3.13 -25.33 -29.55
CA ILE A 545 -3.77 -24.33 -30.40
C ILE A 545 -5.28 -24.61 -30.40
N GLY A 546 -6.05 -23.65 -29.90
CA GLY A 546 -7.45 -23.86 -29.50
C GLY A 546 -7.51 -24.46 -28.09
N ALA A 547 -8.36 -25.46 -27.89
CA ALA A 547 -8.57 -26.06 -26.57
C ALA A 547 -7.49 -27.11 -26.21
N ALA A 548 -7.40 -27.45 -24.92
CA ALA A 548 -6.58 -28.58 -24.50
C ALA A 548 -7.18 -29.92 -24.98
N GLU A 549 -6.38 -30.99 -24.95
CA GLU A 549 -6.87 -32.32 -25.28
C GLU A 549 -7.94 -32.80 -24.29
N GLY A 550 -9.06 -33.27 -24.82
CA GLY A 550 -10.20 -33.77 -24.04
C GLY A 550 -11.28 -32.71 -23.80
N ASP A 551 -10.95 -31.43 -23.99
CA ASP A 551 -11.88 -30.32 -23.95
C ASP A 551 -12.54 -30.10 -25.33
N ALA A 552 -13.70 -29.43 -25.33
CA ALA A 552 -14.36 -29.04 -26.56
C ALA A 552 -13.51 -28.03 -27.34
N ALA A 553 -13.40 -28.20 -28.65
CA ALA A 553 -12.67 -27.28 -29.51
C ALA A 553 -13.22 -25.86 -29.40
N VAL A 554 -12.32 -24.87 -29.42
CA VAL A 554 -12.63 -23.43 -29.46
C VAL A 554 -11.88 -22.76 -30.61
N ALA A 555 -12.03 -21.45 -30.84
CA ALA A 555 -11.31 -20.80 -31.92
C ALA A 555 -9.78 -20.88 -31.69
N ALA A 556 -9.00 -20.97 -32.77
CA ALA A 556 -7.56 -21.03 -32.63
C ALA A 556 -6.99 -19.71 -32.10
N GLY A 557 -5.94 -19.80 -31.30
CA GLY A 557 -5.01 -18.68 -31.11
C GLY A 557 -3.76 -18.87 -31.97
N ARG A 558 -2.88 -17.86 -31.99
CA ARG A 558 -1.69 -17.82 -32.85
C ARG A 558 -0.40 -17.99 -32.06
N LEU A 559 0.43 -18.95 -32.47
CA LEU A 559 1.84 -19.01 -32.09
C LEU A 559 2.70 -18.39 -33.19
N ASP A 560 3.26 -17.22 -32.94
CA ASP A 560 4.17 -16.52 -33.86
C ASP A 560 5.63 -16.76 -33.44
N ALA A 561 6.22 -17.78 -34.06
CA ALA A 561 7.61 -18.19 -33.85
C ALA A 561 8.18 -18.76 -35.15
N ALA A 562 9.49 -18.64 -35.36
CA ALA A 562 10.14 -19.27 -36.51
C ALA A 562 10.13 -20.80 -36.39
N ARG A 563 10.32 -21.32 -35.16
CA ARG A 563 10.38 -22.76 -34.91
C ARG A 563 9.69 -23.18 -33.63
N LEU A 564 9.07 -24.36 -33.68
CA LEU A 564 8.72 -25.17 -32.53
C LEU A 564 9.65 -26.40 -32.49
N VAL A 565 10.39 -26.56 -31.39
CA VAL A 565 11.40 -27.60 -31.23
C VAL A 565 11.04 -28.50 -30.06
N PHE A 566 10.87 -29.79 -30.32
CA PHE A 566 10.77 -30.80 -29.28
C PHE A 566 12.16 -31.13 -28.73
N GLY A 567 12.33 -30.98 -27.41
CA GLY A 567 13.57 -31.27 -26.70
C GLY A 567 13.75 -32.77 -26.40
N ALA A 568 14.47 -33.07 -25.32
CA ALA A 568 14.76 -34.44 -24.90
C ALA A 568 13.63 -35.09 -24.07
N GLY A 569 12.62 -34.32 -23.65
CA GLY A 569 11.47 -34.79 -22.88
C GLY A 569 10.28 -35.22 -23.76
N ASN A 570 9.13 -35.42 -23.13
CA ASN A 570 7.88 -35.77 -23.80
C ASN A 570 7.12 -34.51 -24.22
N GLY A 571 7.36 -34.06 -25.45
CA GLY A 571 6.69 -32.89 -26.01
C GLY A 571 5.46 -33.24 -26.83
N THR A 572 4.39 -32.47 -26.67
CA THR A 572 3.13 -32.60 -27.42
C THR A 572 2.69 -31.24 -27.99
N LEU A 573 2.32 -31.23 -29.27
CA LEU A 573 1.59 -30.13 -29.92
C LEU A 573 0.17 -30.61 -30.24
N VAL A 574 -0.83 -29.88 -29.75
CA VAL A 574 -2.26 -30.21 -29.94
C VAL A 574 -2.91 -29.14 -30.82
N PHE A 575 -3.59 -29.58 -31.87
CA PHE A 575 -4.55 -28.78 -32.63
C PHE A 575 -5.95 -29.27 -32.28
N ASN A 576 -6.69 -28.45 -31.53
CA ASN A 576 -8.07 -28.73 -31.13
C ASN A 576 -8.87 -27.43 -31.23
N HIS A 577 -9.05 -26.98 -32.47
CA HIS A 577 -9.67 -25.70 -32.75
C HIS A 577 -10.88 -25.84 -33.69
N THR A 578 -11.68 -24.78 -33.82
CA THR A 578 -12.87 -24.73 -34.68
C THR A 578 -12.63 -24.15 -36.06
N ASP A 579 -11.48 -23.51 -36.29
CA ASP A 579 -11.17 -22.82 -37.55
C ASP A 579 -11.05 -23.80 -38.73
N ASP A 580 -11.50 -23.35 -39.91
CA ASP A 580 -11.54 -24.15 -41.15
C ASP A 580 -10.33 -23.91 -42.08
N ASP A 581 -9.46 -22.96 -41.75
CA ASP A 581 -8.33 -22.52 -42.58
C ASP A 581 -7.15 -21.98 -41.73
N TYR A 582 -6.90 -22.58 -40.56
CA TYR A 582 -5.83 -22.12 -39.67
C TYR A 582 -4.43 -22.40 -40.24
N ASP A 583 -3.63 -21.36 -40.41
CA ASP A 583 -2.25 -21.46 -40.88
C ASP A 583 -1.25 -21.54 -39.70
N PHE A 584 -0.53 -22.66 -39.59
CA PHE A 584 0.56 -22.82 -38.64
C PHE A 584 1.92 -22.57 -39.31
N GLN A 585 2.53 -21.43 -38.98
CA GLN A 585 3.73 -20.94 -39.65
C GLN A 585 5.04 -21.52 -39.10
N ALA A 586 5.10 -21.87 -37.81
CA ALA A 586 6.34 -22.31 -37.19
C ALA A 586 6.83 -23.65 -37.76
N GLY A 587 8.11 -23.73 -38.15
CA GLY A 587 8.72 -24.99 -38.56
C GLY A 587 8.88 -25.94 -37.37
N ILE A 588 8.47 -27.21 -37.53
CA ILE A 588 8.47 -28.18 -36.43
C ILE A 588 9.69 -29.11 -36.53
N SER A 589 10.34 -29.39 -35.41
CA SER A 589 11.49 -30.30 -35.39
C SER A 589 11.68 -31.04 -34.07
N GLY A 590 12.54 -32.07 -34.08
CA GLY A 590 12.81 -32.90 -32.92
C GLY A 590 11.94 -34.15 -32.86
N ASN A 591 11.90 -34.81 -31.70
CA ASN A 591 11.10 -36.01 -31.46
C ASN A 591 10.01 -35.68 -30.44
N GLY A 592 8.76 -35.60 -30.90
CA GLY A 592 7.59 -35.31 -30.08
C GLY A 592 6.32 -35.85 -30.72
N THR A 593 5.17 -35.49 -30.16
CA THR A 593 3.87 -35.92 -30.66
C THR A 593 3.08 -34.72 -31.17
N ILE A 594 2.56 -34.81 -32.40
CA ILE A 594 1.55 -33.88 -32.92
C ILE A 594 0.20 -34.57 -32.85
N ARG A 595 -0.82 -33.90 -32.30
CA ARG A 595 -2.19 -34.41 -32.19
C ARG A 595 -3.14 -33.44 -32.85
N HIS A 596 -3.77 -33.87 -33.93
CA HIS A 596 -4.79 -33.12 -34.63
C HIS A 596 -6.16 -33.72 -34.31
N LEU A 597 -6.98 -32.96 -33.57
CA LEU A 597 -8.22 -33.44 -32.95
C LEU A 597 -9.47 -32.82 -33.59
N ALA A 598 -9.39 -31.55 -34.01
CA ALA A 598 -10.50 -30.80 -34.61
C ALA A 598 -9.97 -29.64 -35.47
N GLY A 599 -10.86 -29.04 -36.27
CA GLY A 599 -10.53 -27.91 -37.15
C GLY A 599 -9.83 -28.33 -38.43
N THR A 600 -9.37 -27.37 -39.23
CA THR A 600 -8.47 -27.60 -40.35
C THR A 600 -7.23 -26.73 -40.20
N THR A 601 -6.06 -27.37 -40.06
CA THR A 601 -4.75 -26.71 -39.96
C THR A 601 -3.94 -26.92 -41.23
N THR A 602 -3.35 -25.87 -41.79
CA THR A 602 -2.31 -25.94 -42.83
C THR A 602 -0.94 -25.66 -42.23
N LEU A 603 0.00 -26.60 -42.37
CA LEU A 603 1.40 -26.36 -42.00
C LEU A 603 2.12 -25.64 -43.14
N LEU A 604 2.67 -24.47 -42.85
CA LEU A 604 3.44 -23.66 -43.80
C LEU A 604 4.96 -23.78 -43.58
N GLY A 605 5.38 -24.00 -42.33
CA GLY A 605 6.80 -24.07 -41.96
C GLY A 605 7.48 -25.39 -42.37
N ASP A 606 8.78 -25.33 -42.69
CA ASP A 606 9.58 -26.52 -42.94
C ASP A 606 9.67 -27.38 -41.67
N SER A 607 9.04 -28.55 -41.74
CA SER A 607 9.00 -29.55 -40.67
C SER A 607 9.72 -30.85 -41.05
N SER A 608 10.68 -30.77 -41.99
CA SER A 608 11.49 -31.92 -42.45
C SER A 608 12.36 -32.53 -41.36
N ALA A 609 12.76 -31.73 -40.38
CA ALA A 609 13.52 -32.15 -39.21
C ALA A 609 12.64 -32.73 -38.08
N PHE A 610 11.32 -32.80 -38.27
CA PHE A 610 10.45 -33.53 -37.35
C PHE A 610 10.65 -35.04 -37.51
N SER A 611 10.81 -35.75 -36.40
CA SER A 611 11.15 -37.17 -36.37
C SER A 611 10.25 -38.00 -35.45
N GLY A 612 9.24 -37.37 -34.85
CA GLY A 612 8.30 -37.99 -33.94
C GLY A 612 7.07 -38.59 -34.64
N THR A 613 5.93 -38.56 -33.96
CA THR A 613 4.66 -39.11 -34.45
C THR A 613 3.60 -38.01 -34.60
N THR A 614 2.82 -38.10 -35.67
CA THR A 614 1.64 -37.25 -35.91
C THR A 614 0.40 -38.13 -35.90
N ALA A 615 -0.53 -37.87 -34.98
CA ALA A 615 -1.82 -38.53 -34.93
C ALA A 615 -2.91 -37.56 -35.40
N VAL A 616 -3.56 -37.88 -36.52
CA VAL A 616 -4.71 -37.13 -37.04
C VAL A 616 -5.96 -37.95 -36.75
N THR A 617 -6.67 -37.60 -35.68
CA THR A 617 -7.84 -38.34 -35.20
C THR A 617 -9.16 -37.64 -35.48
N GLY A 618 -9.12 -36.36 -35.86
CA GLY A 618 -10.28 -35.57 -36.26
C GLY A 618 -9.85 -34.28 -36.95
N GLY A 619 -10.75 -33.64 -37.71
CA GLY A 619 -10.42 -32.47 -38.51
C GLY A 619 -9.49 -32.77 -39.70
N GLY A 620 -8.90 -31.72 -40.29
CA GLY A 620 -8.00 -31.80 -41.45
C GLY A 620 -6.61 -31.23 -41.20
N LEU A 621 -5.56 -32.04 -41.43
CA LEU A 621 -4.18 -31.57 -41.46
C LEU A 621 -3.70 -31.45 -42.92
N MET A 622 -3.40 -30.23 -43.34
CA MET A 622 -2.95 -29.86 -44.68
C MET A 622 -1.47 -29.48 -44.70
N LEU A 623 -0.76 -29.79 -45.79
CA LEU A 623 0.57 -29.23 -46.07
C LEU A 623 0.51 -28.27 -47.27
N ALA A 624 1.06 -27.07 -47.10
CA ALA A 624 1.22 -26.12 -48.20
C ALA A 624 2.23 -26.61 -49.25
N ASP A 625 2.22 -25.96 -50.42
CA ASP A 625 3.18 -26.26 -51.48
C ASP A 625 4.63 -26.04 -51.01
N GLY A 626 5.50 -27.00 -51.30
CA GLY A 626 6.88 -27.02 -50.81
C GLY A 626 7.06 -27.31 -49.31
N ALA A 627 5.99 -27.36 -48.50
CA ALA A 627 6.08 -27.76 -47.09
C ALA A 627 6.31 -29.28 -46.96
N LEU A 628 7.09 -29.67 -45.96
CA LEU A 628 7.38 -31.07 -45.65
C LEU A 628 7.11 -31.35 -44.18
N LEU A 629 6.42 -32.45 -43.89
CA LEU A 629 6.27 -32.98 -42.54
C LEU A 629 7.00 -34.32 -42.42
N GLY A 630 8.05 -34.35 -41.59
CA GLY A 630 8.77 -35.57 -41.26
C GLY A 630 8.02 -36.47 -40.28
N GLY A 631 8.72 -37.46 -39.71
CA GLY A 631 8.15 -38.38 -38.73
C GLY A 631 7.19 -39.43 -39.30
N ALA A 632 6.57 -40.21 -38.40
CA ALA A 632 5.50 -41.14 -38.75
C ALA A 632 4.14 -40.44 -38.61
N ILE A 633 3.18 -40.79 -39.48
CA ILE A 633 1.85 -40.17 -39.49
C ILE A 633 0.81 -41.28 -39.42
N ASP A 634 -0.11 -41.20 -38.48
CA ASP A 634 -1.25 -42.10 -38.32
C ASP A 634 -2.56 -41.32 -38.42
N VAL A 635 -3.40 -41.70 -39.39
CA VAL A 635 -4.68 -41.03 -39.67
C VAL A 635 -5.82 -42.00 -39.36
N THR A 636 -6.68 -41.64 -38.41
CA THR A 636 -7.77 -42.49 -37.91
C THR A 636 -8.99 -41.65 -37.52
N GLY A 637 -10.11 -42.27 -37.14
CA GLY A 637 -11.15 -41.60 -36.34
C GLY A 637 -11.93 -40.48 -37.03
N GLY A 638 -11.86 -40.37 -38.35
CA GLY A 638 -12.45 -39.25 -39.12
C GLY A 638 -11.44 -38.17 -39.52
N GLY A 639 -10.17 -38.33 -39.14
CA GLY A 639 -9.09 -37.43 -39.53
C GLY A 639 -8.85 -37.42 -41.04
N LEU A 640 -8.52 -36.23 -41.56
CA LEU A 640 -8.20 -35.97 -42.96
C LEU A 640 -6.75 -35.49 -43.08
N LEU A 641 -5.98 -36.11 -43.97
CA LEU A 641 -4.61 -35.69 -44.32
C LEU A 641 -4.58 -35.26 -45.78
N GLY A 642 -4.10 -34.05 -46.09
CA GLY A 642 -4.13 -33.53 -47.47
C GLY A 642 -3.27 -32.31 -47.78
N GLY A 643 -3.52 -31.66 -48.91
CA GLY A 643 -2.71 -30.53 -49.39
C GLY A 643 -1.70 -30.92 -50.47
N THR A 644 -0.78 -30.00 -50.78
CA THR A 644 0.14 -30.08 -51.94
C THR A 644 1.61 -30.31 -51.54
N GLY A 645 1.90 -30.36 -50.24
CA GLY A 645 3.24 -30.64 -49.71
C GLY A 645 3.62 -32.13 -49.69
N THR A 646 4.75 -32.44 -49.04
CA THR A 646 5.29 -33.80 -48.93
C THR A 646 5.10 -34.39 -47.53
N PHE A 647 4.45 -35.56 -47.48
CA PHE A 647 4.27 -36.34 -46.25
C PHE A 647 5.33 -37.41 -46.08
N GLY A 648 5.92 -37.45 -44.89
CA GLY A 648 6.90 -38.47 -44.52
C GLY A 648 8.27 -38.24 -45.17
N THR A 649 9.30 -38.70 -44.49
CA THR A 649 10.66 -38.78 -45.04
C THR A 649 11.01 -40.24 -45.36
N ALA A 650 11.99 -40.47 -46.24
CA ALA A 650 12.40 -41.81 -46.65
C ALA A 650 12.66 -42.71 -45.42
N GLY A 651 11.93 -43.82 -45.32
CA GLY A 651 12.02 -44.76 -44.20
C GLY A 651 11.02 -44.51 -43.05
N ARG A 652 10.07 -43.58 -43.19
CA ARG A 652 8.96 -43.37 -42.25
C ARG A 652 7.62 -43.73 -42.88
N THR A 653 6.65 -44.12 -42.05
CA THR A 653 5.35 -44.64 -42.47
C THR A 653 4.25 -43.60 -42.34
N VAL A 654 3.41 -43.52 -43.38
CA VAL A 654 2.08 -42.88 -43.32
C VAL A 654 1.05 -44.01 -43.28
N THR A 655 0.33 -44.14 -42.17
CA THR A 655 -0.69 -45.17 -41.95
C THR A 655 -2.08 -44.54 -42.02
N ILE A 656 -2.91 -45.01 -42.95
CA ILE A 656 -4.33 -44.66 -42.99
C ILE A 656 -5.11 -45.81 -42.34
N GLY A 657 -5.54 -45.60 -41.11
CA GLY A 657 -6.32 -46.57 -40.34
C GLY A 657 -7.83 -46.39 -40.52
N SER A 658 -8.61 -47.12 -39.71
CA SER A 658 -10.08 -47.10 -39.80
C SER A 658 -10.65 -45.67 -39.66
N GLY A 659 -11.46 -45.27 -40.64
CA GLY A 659 -12.11 -43.96 -40.68
C GLY A 659 -11.18 -42.78 -41.04
N GLY A 660 -9.88 -43.02 -41.28
CA GLY A 660 -8.98 -41.98 -41.77
C GLY A 660 -9.12 -41.74 -43.27
N THR A 661 -8.88 -40.51 -43.71
CA THR A 661 -8.92 -40.13 -45.14
C THR A 661 -7.60 -39.51 -45.57
N LEU A 662 -7.06 -39.98 -46.69
CA LEU A 662 -5.96 -39.33 -47.41
C LEU A 662 -6.54 -38.63 -48.65
N ALA A 663 -6.43 -37.31 -48.73
CA ALA A 663 -6.86 -36.49 -49.86
C ALA A 663 -5.65 -35.74 -50.43
N PRO A 664 -4.82 -36.40 -51.25
CA PRO A 664 -3.71 -35.71 -51.89
C PRO A 664 -4.29 -34.58 -52.76
N GLY A 665 -3.70 -33.38 -52.69
CA GLY A 665 -4.10 -32.23 -53.51
C GLY A 665 -4.01 -32.53 -55.01
N PHE A 666 -4.40 -31.58 -55.85
CA PHE A 666 -4.39 -31.74 -57.32
C PHE A 666 -3.09 -32.38 -57.80
N SER A 667 -3.14 -33.67 -58.09
CA SER A 667 -2.14 -34.35 -58.90
C SER A 667 -2.41 -33.88 -60.33
N PRO A 668 -1.54 -33.06 -60.95
CA PRO A 668 -1.62 -32.89 -62.39
C PRO A 668 -1.18 -34.22 -62.96
N GLY A 669 -2.16 -35.11 -63.19
CA GLY A 669 -1.91 -36.39 -63.83
C GLY A 669 -1.22 -36.15 -65.17
N THR A 670 0.03 -36.61 -65.25
CA THR A 670 0.61 -37.44 -66.32
C THR A 670 2.03 -37.81 -65.95
#